data_AF-A0A1X7KPH9-F1
#
_entry.id   AF-A0A1X7KPH9-F1
#
_cell.length_a   1.000
_cell.length_b   1.000
_cell.length_c   1.000
_cell.angle_alpha   90.00
_cell.angle_beta   90.00
_cell.angle_gamma   90.00
#
_symmetry.space_group_name_H-M   'P 1'
#
loop_
_entity.id
_entity.type
_entity.pdbx_description
1 polymer ?
#
loop_
_entity_poly.entity_id
_entity_poly.type
_entity_poly.pdbx_seq_one_letter_code
_entity_poly.pdbx_strand_id
1 'polypeptide(L)'
;MRKLLLITFIILNHISFIGNGQVFKKADPVICPVDYNSYDTFVPPSTDFSNQQFERSAGQANMIVNYNGFTEEAQEAFQYAVDIWASIIKSPVRIIIDANFIGLGEGVLGQAGPTNFVRDFPEAPQESTFYPIALAEKLARTNLNGENEADISSSFNSDFDFYFGLDGNTPANQYDFVSIVLHELGHGLGFTGGVSFNEEQETGRWSISSGLPTIYTQFVKLGDNSPIIFLPDNSSQAGDAFTGNDLFFDGPFSILELGERPKLFAPGSWNQGSSYSHLDESRYPAGNPNSLMSPQFGAGEAIHDPGVTKEIFADMGWINTYLEHQNNFQITDNSSDPLPIELKIVSDTTFDSESPILVYSTDAFETTDTLNLTDSGDGITYQTSIPNPGQNSIIKYFFAGVLDLSGREYFSPTNAPEDFYEINIVDFSLAEVPYTLIDGGDFESSQEDFQGIALTGGINLWELGTPGNRLNESISGLNVWKTKLTENIGNEDKRLSSALISPIFDFTDESKNHELSFSFIMENAYSEASGVFSSGPFGMNVQFSLDNGATWELLGDVDDDAGTNWYNIAESSSIVFPELASSGWIQQTIEVLDGDTTFIPVEAKYNVSFLTGFEQVNFRIVFYVIEGFNELGYQADGVLIDDFQILKSNPTAEFTVSNSEFIFPGDEIAFEYLSTGATSFVWNFGDGNTSNLENPTHIYTQGGSYDVSLTITSAEGEDTVLKENFITVNNSKSIPYTLEDGGNLEGEVLDFIIENISGTGFELGQSTIEGKAGTASGENAFVTGINVTEYANNSEAYIYTPEFQFEALGDYELAFETNYSFEPTWDGFIVEYTLDRGDSWLKLNDEQVEGWYNQISNPQSVFGNEVPIFSGTTSNEFERKFTDISFLGGQGNVSFRIKFRTDPAETDAGMAIDNFEILGPVSGPAIPDFSSDVQSGCAGINVIFSNESVGSVQSLDWSFGSGAEPTTASGIGPHDVTYDDPGEYSIKLTVTDVNGETAVEEKNAFITIQENHLPTVTVGEADSDGNIILTASDGDAYQWFYRDVIVPDATEQTLVVESTGNYKVAVVINGCEGLSENTIVTSNESPLAQSFSVFPNPLKHNNAFTISFENDFLGEYSVEIYSLSGAQVLTKKFTKVNKREEKSIRFPNAIESLYLVRLTTGNQSTQLKVLVE
;
A
#
# COMPACT_ATOMS: atom_id res chain seq x y z
N MET A 1 -6.58 6.21 78.01
CA MET A 1 -5.89 7.51 78.20
C MET A 1 -5.48 7.97 76.81
N ARG A 2 -6.01 9.07 76.25
CA ARG A 2 -5.50 10.47 76.29
C ARG A 2 -4.22 10.73 75.44
N LYS A 3 -4.42 11.30 74.22
CA LYS A 3 -3.53 12.24 73.45
C LYS A 3 -2.14 11.69 72.98
N LEU A 4 -1.45 12.14 71.90
CA LEU A 4 -1.49 13.31 70.96
C LEU A 4 -0.57 12.97 69.72
N LEU A 5 -0.57 13.48 68.48
CA LEU A 5 -1.47 14.24 67.54
C LEU A 5 -2.06 13.23 66.48
N LEU A 6 -2.62 13.48 65.27
CA LEU A 6 -2.99 14.61 64.35
C LEU A 6 -1.97 15.17 63.30
N ILE A 7 -2.47 15.47 62.07
CA ILE A 7 -1.87 16.20 60.90
C ILE A 7 -0.82 15.38 60.08
N THR A 8 -0.87 15.19 58.73
CA THR A 8 -1.74 15.67 57.61
C THR A 8 -2.16 14.51 56.64
N PHE A 9 -2.71 14.81 55.46
CA PHE A 9 -3.25 13.91 54.41
C PHE A 9 -2.93 14.47 53.00
N ILE A 10 -3.22 13.72 51.91
CA ILE A 10 -3.14 14.08 50.45
C ILE A 10 -1.73 14.00 49.79
N ILE A 11 -1.71 13.71 48.47
CA ILE A 11 -0.56 13.62 47.51
C ILE A 11 0.24 12.30 47.61
N LEU A 12 0.40 11.47 46.57
CA LEU A 12 -0.05 11.48 45.16
C LEU A 12 -0.27 10.02 44.70
N ASN A 13 -1.28 9.74 43.87
CA ASN A 13 -1.38 8.52 43.07
C ASN A 13 -1.80 8.94 41.65
N HIS A 14 -0.84 9.02 40.74
CA HIS A 14 -1.10 9.11 39.29
C HIS A 14 -0.63 7.81 38.67
N ILE A 15 -1.56 7.01 38.17
CA ILE A 15 -1.37 6.24 36.95
C ILE A 15 -2.56 6.65 36.08
N SER A 16 -2.27 7.34 34.99
CA SER A 16 -3.29 7.85 34.08
C SER A 16 -3.43 6.85 32.95
N PHE A 17 -4.57 6.17 32.85
CA PHE A 17 -4.98 5.59 31.56
C PHE A 17 -5.29 6.75 30.61
N ILE A 18 -4.28 7.12 29.84
CA ILE A 18 -4.39 8.02 28.69
C ILE A 18 -5.15 7.25 27.62
N GLY A 19 -6.09 7.89 26.93
CA GLY A 19 -6.80 7.24 25.83
C GLY A 19 -5.85 6.95 24.67
N ASN A 20 -5.89 5.72 24.15
CA ASN A 20 -5.15 5.27 22.97
C ASN A 20 -5.70 5.93 21.69
N GLY A 21 -5.47 7.23 21.55
CA GLY A 21 -5.33 7.87 20.24
C GLY A 21 -3.88 7.77 19.83
N GLN A 22 -3.62 7.36 18.58
CA GLN A 22 -2.26 7.20 18.06
C GLN A 22 -1.49 8.51 18.19
N VAL A 23 -0.39 8.51 18.95
CA VAL A 23 0.44 9.71 19.14
C VAL A 23 1.66 9.64 18.24
N PHE A 24 1.59 10.33 17.11
CA PHE A 24 2.74 10.58 16.25
C PHE A 24 3.66 11.63 16.88
N LYS A 25 4.97 11.38 16.84
CA LYS A 25 5.98 12.41 17.04
C LYS A 25 7.13 12.23 16.07
N LYS A 26 7.42 13.31 15.32
CA LYS A 26 8.62 13.43 14.48
C LYS A 26 9.91 13.15 15.25
N ALA A 27 10.81 12.37 14.66
CA ALA A 27 12.14 12.13 15.18
C ALA A 27 13.13 13.25 14.81
N ASP A 28 14.20 13.37 15.59
CA ASP A 28 15.45 14.02 15.18
C ASP A 28 16.36 12.93 14.55
N PRO A 29 17.03 13.20 13.41
CA PRO A 29 17.89 12.21 12.76
C PRO A 29 19.15 11.92 13.59
N VAL A 30 19.63 10.68 13.49
CA VAL A 30 20.97 10.28 13.91
C VAL A 30 21.97 10.71 12.82
N ILE A 31 23.26 10.82 13.16
CA ILE A 31 24.30 11.35 12.27
C ILE A 31 25.49 10.39 12.31
N CYS A 32 26.07 10.10 11.14
CA CYS A 32 27.35 9.39 10.99
C CYS A 32 28.53 10.38 10.76
N PRO A 33 29.36 10.68 11.79
CA PRO A 33 30.62 11.38 11.64
C PRO A 33 31.67 10.63 10.80
N VAL A 34 32.55 11.41 10.18
CA VAL A 34 33.77 10.88 9.55
C VAL A 34 34.88 10.59 10.57
N ASP A 35 35.55 9.45 10.46
CA ASP A 35 36.90 9.26 11.00
C ASP A 35 37.94 9.62 9.93
N TYR A 36 38.94 10.43 10.31
CA TYR A 36 40.05 10.82 9.44
C TYR A 36 41.20 9.79 9.41
N ASN A 37 41.00 8.62 10.05
CA ASN A 37 41.85 7.46 9.87
C ASN A 37 41.57 6.74 8.52
N SER A 38 42.48 5.84 8.15
CA SER A 38 42.45 5.09 6.90
C SER A 38 42.71 3.61 7.21
N TYR A 39 41.88 2.76 6.65
CA TYR A 39 41.74 1.33 6.95
C TYR A 39 41.93 0.46 5.70
N ASP A 40 41.86 -0.85 5.90
CA ASP A 40 42.03 -1.92 4.91
C ASP A 40 41.24 -3.13 5.44
N THR A 41 39.91 -2.96 5.53
CA THR A 41 39.02 -3.88 6.25
C THR A 41 37.68 -4.04 5.53
N PHE A 42 37.36 -5.28 5.15
CA PHE A 42 36.06 -5.67 4.60
C PHE A 42 35.39 -6.74 5.46
N VAL A 43 34.16 -6.48 5.90
CA VAL A 43 33.23 -7.49 6.44
C VAL A 43 32.18 -7.78 5.35
N PRO A 44 32.21 -8.96 4.69
CA PRO A 44 31.23 -9.31 3.66
C PRO A 44 29.83 -9.52 4.26
N PRO A 45 28.76 -9.40 3.46
CA PRO A 45 27.40 -9.62 3.93
C PRO A 45 27.19 -11.07 4.40
N SER A 46 26.13 -11.27 5.19
CA SER A 46 25.85 -12.56 5.82
C SER A 46 25.71 -13.70 4.81
N THR A 47 25.93 -14.93 5.27
CA THR A 47 25.76 -16.12 4.42
C THR A 47 24.32 -16.29 3.93
N ASP A 48 23.34 -15.72 4.61
CA ASP A 48 21.93 -15.92 4.28
C ASP A 48 21.54 -15.05 3.08
N PHE A 49 21.97 -13.78 3.06
CA PHE A 49 21.93 -12.93 1.86
C PHE A 49 22.70 -13.58 0.70
N SER A 50 23.92 -14.07 0.97
CA SER A 50 24.79 -14.73 -0.02
C SER A 50 24.18 -16.00 -0.66
N ASN A 51 23.21 -16.65 0.00
CA ASN A 51 22.50 -17.81 -0.53
C ASN A 51 21.15 -17.46 -1.17
N GLN A 52 20.56 -16.29 -0.88
CA GLN A 52 19.19 -15.91 -1.28
C GLN A 52 19.08 -15.25 -2.66
N GLN A 53 20.20 -14.88 -3.33
CA GLN A 53 20.21 -14.25 -4.66
C GLN A 53 19.50 -15.02 -5.80
N PHE A 54 18.97 -16.21 -5.56
CA PHE A 54 18.27 -17.04 -6.56
C PHE A 54 16.77 -17.26 -6.31
N GLU A 55 16.22 -16.99 -5.12
CA GLU A 55 14.79 -17.20 -4.82
C GLU A 55 14.24 -16.12 -3.84
N ARG A 56 13.61 -15.06 -4.36
CA ARG A 56 12.71 -14.21 -3.54
C ARG A 56 11.47 -15.03 -3.18
N SER A 57 11.23 -15.22 -1.88
CA SER A 57 10.11 -16.00 -1.35
C SER A 57 9.14 -15.11 -0.57
N ALA A 58 7.88 -15.54 -0.44
CA ALA A 58 6.84 -14.74 0.21
C ALA A 58 7.16 -14.49 1.70
N GLY A 59 7.16 -13.22 2.11
CA GLY A 59 7.36 -12.80 3.51
C GLY A 59 8.60 -11.93 3.80
N GLN A 60 9.44 -11.65 2.79
CA GLN A 60 10.48 -10.61 2.89
C GLN A 60 9.86 -9.20 2.89
N ALA A 61 10.49 -8.22 3.56
CA ALA A 61 9.99 -6.85 3.59
C ALA A 61 10.07 -6.15 2.22
N ASN A 62 9.00 -5.46 1.82
CA ASN A 62 8.97 -4.68 0.58
C ASN A 62 9.43 -3.25 0.83
N MET A 63 10.71 -2.96 0.58
CA MET A 63 11.31 -1.64 0.79
C MET A 63 11.36 -0.85 -0.53
N ILE A 64 10.79 0.37 -0.53
CA ILE A 64 10.67 1.25 -1.70
C ILE A 64 11.48 2.52 -1.43
N VAL A 65 12.26 3.00 -2.40
CA VAL A 65 13.15 4.16 -2.24
C VAL A 65 12.79 5.29 -3.20
N ASN A 66 12.61 6.49 -2.65
CA ASN A 66 12.46 7.74 -3.39
C ASN A 66 13.84 8.42 -3.52
N TYR A 67 14.52 8.19 -4.64
CA TYR A 67 15.88 8.71 -4.88
C TYR A 67 15.90 10.18 -5.33
N ASN A 68 16.43 11.08 -4.49
CA ASN A 68 16.59 12.50 -4.81
C ASN A 68 18.08 12.86 -4.95
N GLY A 69 18.54 13.18 -6.17
CA GLY A 69 19.88 13.73 -6.44
C GLY A 69 21.02 12.72 -6.64
N PHE A 70 20.74 11.41 -6.60
CA PHE A 70 21.74 10.34 -6.76
C PHE A 70 22.15 10.12 -8.23
N THR A 71 23.41 9.73 -8.46
CA THR A 71 23.85 9.10 -9.72
C THR A 71 23.40 7.64 -9.80
N GLU A 72 23.38 7.05 -11.00
CA GLU A 72 23.00 5.64 -11.20
C GLU A 72 23.87 4.68 -10.36
N GLU A 73 25.19 4.87 -10.36
CA GLU A 73 26.17 4.13 -9.53
C GLU A 73 25.83 4.22 -8.03
N ALA A 74 25.40 5.39 -7.55
CA ALA A 74 25.03 5.60 -6.16
C ALA A 74 23.64 4.98 -5.83
N GLN A 75 22.73 4.91 -6.80
CA GLN A 75 21.45 4.21 -6.64
C GLN A 75 21.65 2.68 -6.58
N GLU A 76 22.55 2.12 -7.40
CA GLU A 76 22.90 0.69 -7.34
C GLU A 76 23.51 0.31 -5.98
N ALA A 77 24.49 1.11 -5.50
CA ALA A 77 25.11 0.93 -4.19
C ALA A 77 24.11 1.08 -3.03
N PHE A 78 23.16 2.03 -3.12
CA PHE A 78 22.09 2.17 -2.13
C PHE A 78 21.13 0.97 -2.15
N GLN A 79 20.69 0.56 -3.35
CA GLN A 79 19.75 -0.56 -3.50
C GLN A 79 20.36 -1.87 -2.98
N TYR A 80 21.66 -2.08 -3.14
CA TYR A 80 22.36 -3.23 -2.57
C TYR A 80 22.29 -3.25 -1.03
N ALA A 81 22.44 -2.10 -0.36
CA ALA A 81 22.24 -1.99 1.09
C ALA A 81 20.76 -2.20 1.52
N VAL A 82 19.80 -1.75 0.71
CA VAL A 82 18.37 -2.02 0.91
C VAL A 82 18.06 -3.51 0.78
N ASP A 83 18.59 -4.19 -0.25
CA ASP A 83 18.40 -5.61 -0.49
C ASP A 83 19.02 -6.48 0.64
N ILE A 84 20.14 -6.03 1.25
CA ILE A 84 20.69 -6.65 2.47
C ILE A 84 19.68 -6.56 3.62
N TRP A 85 19.13 -5.38 3.92
CA TRP A 85 18.12 -5.24 4.98
C TRP A 85 16.83 -6.02 4.68
N ALA A 86 16.31 -5.95 3.45
CA ALA A 86 15.10 -6.67 3.02
C ALA A 86 15.24 -8.21 3.07
N SER A 87 16.46 -8.74 3.01
CA SER A 87 16.74 -10.18 3.24
C SER A 87 16.70 -10.61 4.71
N ILE A 88 16.81 -9.64 5.64
CA ILE A 88 16.93 -9.84 7.09
C ILE A 88 15.59 -9.57 7.80
N ILE A 89 14.94 -8.45 7.49
CA ILE A 89 13.67 -8.07 8.14
C ILE A 89 12.44 -8.56 7.36
N LYS A 90 11.38 -8.87 8.11
CA LYS A 90 10.06 -9.27 7.57
C LYS A 90 9.02 -8.22 7.90
N SER A 91 8.21 -7.84 6.93
CA SER A 91 7.05 -6.96 7.13
C SER A 91 5.91 -7.34 6.20
N PRO A 92 4.65 -7.39 6.67
CA PRO A 92 3.47 -7.51 5.81
C PRO A 92 3.11 -6.17 5.14
N VAL A 93 3.61 -5.04 5.66
CA VAL A 93 3.43 -3.68 5.14
C VAL A 93 4.68 -3.28 4.35
N ARG A 94 4.52 -2.42 3.33
CA ARG A 94 5.67 -1.79 2.65
C ARG A 94 6.44 -0.88 3.61
N ILE A 95 7.69 -0.58 3.27
CA ILE A 95 8.51 0.43 3.97
C ILE A 95 9.00 1.44 2.93
N ILE A 96 8.69 2.71 3.11
CA ILE A 96 9.03 3.81 2.20
C ILE A 96 10.23 4.60 2.74
N ILE A 97 11.24 4.79 1.90
CA ILE A 97 12.48 5.48 2.24
C ILE A 97 12.64 6.73 1.37
N ASP A 98 12.63 7.92 1.98
CA ASP A 98 13.10 9.13 1.32
C ASP A 98 14.62 9.22 1.41
N ALA A 99 15.28 9.12 0.25
CA ALA A 99 16.74 9.18 0.12
C ALA A 99 17.16 10.48 -0.57
N ASN A 100 18.09 11.23 0.04
CA ASN A 100 18.54 12.54 -0.46
C ASN A 100 20.07 12.61 -0.57
N PHE A 101 20.62 12.89 -1.75
CA PHE A 101 22.06 13.10 -1.95
C PHE A 101 22.35 14.59 -2.06
N ILE A 102 22.81 15.20 -0.96
CA ILE A 102 22.89 16.66 -0.77
C ILE A 102 24.10 17.04 0.09
N GLY A 103 24.61 18.27 -0.03
CA GLY A 103 25.72 18.75 0.80
C GLY A 103 25.32 18.92 2.26
N LEU A 104 25.85 18.09 3.15
CA LEU A 104 25.61 18.13 4.61
C LEU A 104 26.68 18.93 5.38
N GLY A 105 27.77 19.35 4.70
CA GLY A 105 28.88 20.12 5.27
C GLY A 105 30.09 19.28 5.68
N GLU A 106 31.12 19.93 6.22
CA GLU A 106 32.37 19.25 6.61
C GLU A 106 32.16 18.31 7.82
N GLY A 107 32.45 17.03 7.65
CA GLY A 107 32.60 16.06 8.76
C GLY A 107 31.44 15.08 8.98
N VAL A 108 30.36 15.17 8.18
CA VAL A 108 29.20 14.25 8.21
C VAL A 108 29.19 13.42 6.94
N LEU A 109 29.06 12.09 7.05
CA LEU A 109 28.93 11.18 5.90
C LEU A 109 27.46 10.98 5.52
N GLY A 110 26.61 10.78 6.52
CA GLY A 110 25.17 10.62 6.38
C GLY A 110 24.39 11.10 7.62
N GLN A 111 23.07 11.07 7.50
CA GLN A 111 22.12 11.19 8.60
C GLN A 111 20.79 10.50 8.23
N ALA A 112 20.14 9.83 9.19
CA ALA A 112 18.83 9.22 8.99
C ALA A 112 18.05 8.99 10.29
N GLY A 113 16.77 8.70 10.15
CA GLY A 113 15.90 8.25 11.23
C GLY A 113 14.49 7.93 10.73
N PRO A 114 13.65 7.30 11.58
CA PRO A 114 12.24 7.14 11.27
C PRO A 114 11.58 8.52 11.16
N THR A 115 10.67 8.73 10.23
CA THR A 115 9.96 10.02 10.10
C THR A 115 9.15 10.33 11.35
N ASN A 116 8.53 9.30 11.93
CA ASN A 116 7.74 9.37 13.16
C ASN A 116 8.03 8.22 14.11
N PHE A 117 7.84 8.49 15.40
CA PHE A 117 7.55 7.50 16.43
C PHE A 117 6.04 7.47 16.69
N VAL A 118 5.48 6.26 16.85
CA VAL A 118 4.06 6.01 17.17
C VAL A 118 3.98 5.15 18.44
N ARG A 119 2.91 5.31 19.21
CA ARG A 119 2.56 4.46 20.35
C ARG A 119 1.06 4.24 20.40
N ASP A 120 0.62 3.36 21.30
CA ASP A 120 -0.79 3.13 21.63
C ASP A 120 -1.64 2.65 20.41
N PHE A 121 -1.02 1.92 19.48
CA PHE A 121 -1.66 1.31 18.32
C PHE A 121 -2.17 -0.12 18.61
N PRO A 122 -3.08 -0.70 17.80
CA PRO A 122 -3.57 -2.07 18.00
C PRO A 122 -2.43 -3.10 17.98
N GLU A 123 -2.52 -4.15 18.79
CA GLU A 123 -1.50 -5.21 18.93
C GLU A 123 -0.10 -4.74 19.41
N ALA A 124 0.07 -3.49 19.84
CA ALA A 124 1.34 -2.97 20.36
C ALA A 124 1.91 -3.85 21.50
N PRO A 125 3.13 -4.42 21.38
CA PRO A 125 3.66 -5.38 22.35
C PRO A 125 3.93 -4.83 23.76
N GLN A 126 4.00 -3.51 23.93
CA GLN A 126 4.16 -2.83 25.21
C GLN A 126 3.38 -1.50 25.21
N GLU A 127 2.49 -1.31 26.18
CA GLU A 127 1.81 -0.03 26.39
C GLU A 127 2.79 1.11 26.69
N SER A 128 2.35 2.35 26.50
CA SER A 128 3.10 3.56 26.88
C SER A 128 4.51 3.68 26.26
N THR A 129 4.79 2.91 25.20
CA THR A 129 6.12 2.74 24.59
C THR A 129 6.08 3.21 23.13
N PHE A 130 7.06 4.02 22.72
CA PHE A 130 7.18 4.52 21.35
C PHE A 130 7.96 3.57 20.43
N TYR A 131 7.39 3.28 19.26
CA TYR A 131 7.97 2.46 18.21
C TYR A 131 8.28 3.34 16.98
N PRO A 132 9.39 3.12 16.26
CA PRO A 132 9.60 3.69 14.93
C PRO A 132 8.44 3.32 13.99
N ILE A 133 7.99 4.24 13.12
CA ILE A 133 6.80 4.06 12.27
C ILE A 133 6.80 2.72 11.50
N ALA A 134 7.85 2.40 10.75
CA ALA A 134 7.97 1.12 10.01
C ALA A 134 7.83 -0.13 10.90
N LEU A 135 8.30 -0.07 12.15
CA LEU A 135 8.16 -1.16 13.12
C LEU A 135 6.76 -1.19 13.74
N ALA A 136 6.16 -0.02 14.00
CA ALA A 136 4.78 0.09 14.46
C ALA A 136 3.80 -0.49 13.43
N GLU A 137 4.01 -0.22 12.14
CA GLU A 137 3.19 -0.71 11.02
C GLU A 137 3.40 -2.21 10.77
N LYS A 138 4.65 -2.69 10.84
CA LYS A 138 4.95 -4.13 10.84
C LYS A 138 4.20 -4.87 11.97
N LEU A 139 4.11 -4.26 13.16
CA LEU A 139 3.44 -4.84 14.34
C LEU A 139 1.92 -4.69 14.31
N ALA A 140 1.38 -3.56 13.82
CA ALA A 140 -0.06 -3.35 13.62
C ALA A 140 -0.60 -4.08 12.38
N ARG A 141 0.31 -4.53 11.50
CA ARG A 141 0.04 -5.26 10.24
C ARG A 141 -0.78 -4.46 9.22
N THR A 142 -0.76 -3.12 9.36
CA THR A 142 -1.38 -2.12 8.51
C THR A 142 -0.50 -0.88 8.43
N ASN A 143 -0.67 -0.08 7.38
CA ASN A 143 -0.18 1.30 7.34
C ASN A 143 -0.81 2.09 8.50
N LEU A 144 -0.03 2.99 9.12
CA LEU A 144 -0.44 3.87 10.22
C LEU A 144 -0.19 5.34 9.86
N ASN A 145 0.82 5.64 9.04
CA ASN A 145 0.95 6.93 8.35
C ASN A 145 0.04 6.99 7.10
N GLY A 146 -0.01 8.15 6.43
CA GLY A 146 -0.74 8.27 5.16
C GLY A 146 -0.09 7.42 4.07
N GLU A 147 -0.86 6.78 3.18
CA GLU A 147 -0.38 5.67 2.34
C GLU A 147 0.96 5.86 1.62
N ASN A 148 1.30 7.09 1.21
CA ASN A 148 2.53 7.43 0.49
C ASN A 148 3.49 8.33 1.28
N GLU A 149 3.32 8.44 2.60
CA GLU A 149 4.27 9.12 3.49
C GLU A 149 5.49 8.22 3.75
N ALA A 150 6.69 8.80 3.79
CA ALA A 150 7.90 8.03 4.04
C ALA A 150 8.00 7.57 5.50
N ASP A 151 8.55 6.38 5.71
CA ASP A 151 8.80 5.80 7.04
C ASP A 151 10.19 6.14 7.55
N ILE A 152 11.14 6.20 6.63
CA ILE A 152 12.54 6.54 6.88
C ILE A 152 12.86 7.79 6.07
N SER A 153 13.40 8.81 6.73
CA SER A 153 14.02 9.96 6.05
C SER A 153 15.52 9.87 6.21
N SER A 154 16.24 9.96 5.10
CA SER A 154 17.69 9.80 5.04
C SER A 154 18.34 10.84 4.14
N SER A 155 19.59 11.19 4.43
CA SER A 155 20.40 12.12 3.64
C SER A 155 21.88 11.74 3.68
N PHE A 156 22.55 11.83 2.53
CA PHE A 156 23.94 11.39 2.34
C PHE A 156 24.74 12.51 1.67
N ASN A 157 25.99 12.70 2.11
CA ASN A 157 26.71 13.93 1.84
C ASN A 157 27.34 13.98 0.44
N SER A 158 26.73 14.72 -0.48
CA SER A 158 27.22 14.84 -1.88
C SER A 158 28.60 15.49 -2.03
N ASP A 159 29.17 16.04 -0.95
CA ASP A 159 30.50 16.69 -0.95
C ASP A 159 31.66 15.70 -0.66
N PHE A 160 31.38 14.41 -0.41
CA PHE A 160 32.39 13.39 -0.06
C PHE A 160 32.81 12.47 -1.23
N ASP A 161 34.06 11.98 -1.17
CA ASP A 161 34.65 11.03 -2.11
C ASP A 161 34.25 9.59 -1.73
N PHE A 162 33.09 9.15 -2.23
CA PHE A 162 32.51 7.83 -1.97
C PHE A 162 32.96 6.77 -2.98
N TYR A 163 33.04 5.54 -2.49
CA TYR A 163 33.19 4.33 -3.29
C TYR A 163 31.84 3.63 -3.44
N PHE A 164 31.38 3.45 -4.67
CA PHE A 164 30.09 2.82 -5.00
C PHE A 164 30.21 1.32 -5.37
N GLY A 165 31.38 0.71 -5.20
CA GLY A 165 31.59 -0.70 -5.55
C GLY A 165 30.98 -1.66 -4.52
N LEU A 166 30.24 -2.67 -4.99
CA LEU A 166 29.52 -3.64 -4.15
C LEU A 166 30.42 -4.75 -3.56
N ASP A 167 31.71 -4.75 -3.87
CA ASP A 167 32.65 -5.85 -3.60
C ASP A 167 33.50 -5.67 -2.33
N GLY A 168 33.39 -4.52 -1.67
CA GLY A 168 34.14 -4.17 -0.45
C GLY A 168 35.62 -3.85 -0.67
N ASN A 169 36.10 -3.68 -1.92
CA ASN A 169 37.49 -3.30 -2.23
C ASN A 169 37.72 -1.77 -2.14
N THR A 170 37.12 -1.14 -1.14
CA THR A 170 37.08 0.30 -0.90
C THR A 170 38.48 0.92 -0.83
N PRO A 171 38.84 1.85 -1.73
CA PRO A 171 40.16 2.48 -1.71
C PRO A 171 40.42 3.22 -0.41
N ALA A 172 41.66 3.15 0.09
CA ALA A 172 42.10 3.74 1.37
C ALA A 172 41.97 5.29 1.48
N ASN A 173 41.46 5.96 0.45
CA ASN A 173 41.14 7.39 0.42
C ASN A 173 39.65 7.72 0.13
N GLN A 174 38.80 6.71 0.00
CA GLN A 174 37.36 6.82 -0.23
C GLN A 174 36.57 6.13 0.90
N TYR A 175 35.31 6.51 1.08
CA TYR A 175 34.41 5.92 2.08
C TYR A 175 33.43 4.96 1.40
N ASP A 176 33.15 3.81 2.00
CA ASP A 176 32.29 2.79 1.39
C ASP A 176 30.80 3.19 1.45
N PHE A 177 30.19 3.47 0.30
CA PHE A 177 28.83 4.01 0.28
C PHE A 177 27.78 3.02 0.77
N VAL A 178 27.94 1.73 0.42
CA VAL A 178 27.06 0.64 0.88
C VAL A 178 27.03 0.61 2.40
N SER A 179 28.18 0.69 3.06
CA SER A 179 28.29 0.67 4.53
C SER A 179 27.58 1.85 5.18
N ILE A 180 27.74 3.07 4.66
CA ILE A 180 27.07 4.26 5.20
C ILE A 180 25.55 4.18 4.99
N VAL A 181 25.07 3.72 3.83
CA VAL A 181 23.63 3.49 3.61
C VAL A 181 23.09 2.41 4.55
N LEU A 182 23.78 1.28 4.69
CA LEU A 182 23.36 0.16 5.54
C LEU A 182 23.28 0.58 7.03
N HIS A 183 24.22 1.39 7.49
CA HIS A 183 24.27 2.01 8.82
C HIS A 183 23.09 2.98 9.04
N GLU A 184 22.91 3.96 8.16
CA GLU A 184 21.86 4.98 8.29
C GLU A 184 20.44 4.39 8.19
N LEU A 185 20.23 3.39 7.32
CA LEU A 185 18.97 2.62 7.30
C LEU A 185 18.75 1.85 8.62
N GLY A 186 19.81 1.47 9.34
CA GLY A 186 19.71 0.95 10.69
C GLY A 186 19.11 1.96 11.68
N HIS A 187 19.51 3.23 11.63
CA HIS A 187 18.86 4.28 12.43
C HIS A 187 17.39 4.49 12.00
N GLY A 188 17.12 4.46 10.69
CA GLY A 188 15.76 4.50 10.13
C GLY A 188 14.83 3.39 10.67
N LEU A 189 15.31 2.15 10.65
CA LEU A 189 14.59 0.96 11.14
C LEU A 189 14.47 0.89 12.68
N GLY A 190 15.14 1.79 13.40
CA GLY A 190 14.90 2.01 14.83
C GLY A 190 16.10 1.91 15.77
N PHE A 191 17.35 1.88 15.27
CA PHE A 191 18.55 1.90 16.10
C PHE A 191 18.77 3.30 16.73
N THR A 192 17.82 3.76 17.55
CA THR A 192 17.83 5.08 18.20
C THR A 192 16.84 5.15 19.37
N GLY A 193 17.27 5.75 20.48
CA GLY A 193 16.41 6.00 21.64
C GLY A 193 15.62 7.32 21.61
N GLY A 194 15.92 8.22 20.66
CA GLY A 194 15.43 9.61 20.67
C GLY A 194 15.78 10.39 21.94
N VAL A 195 16.89 10.02 22.60
CA VAL A 195 17.35 10.65 23.85
C VAL A 195 17.95 12.03 23.60
N SER A 196 18.01 12.87 24.64
CA SER A 196 18.59 14.22 24.55
C SER A 196 19.42 14.59 25.77
N PHE A 197 20.42 15.47 25.60
CA PHE A 197 21.33 15.90 26.65
C PHE A 197 21.48 17.43 26.66
N ASN A 198 21.61 18.02 27.84
CA ASN A 198 21.80 19.45 28.05
C ASN A 198 23.17 19.72 28.67
N GLU A 199 24.10 20.20 27.84
CA GLU A 199 25.49 20.49 28.23
C GLU A 199 25.63 21.61 29.28
N GLU A 200 24.73 22.60 29.31
CA GLU A 200 24.78 23.67 30.32
C GLU A 200 24.36 23.19 31.72
N GLN A 201 23.60 22.09 31.79
CA GLN A 201 23.01 21.57 33.02
C GLN A 201 23.55 20.20 33.44
N GLU A 202 24.36 19.55 32.58
CA GLU A 202 24.83 18.17 32.74
C GLU A 202 23.65 17.18 32.94
N THR A 203 22.50 17.43 32.29
CA THR A 203 21.28 16.60 32.42
C THR A 203 20.94 15.84 31.14
N GLY A 204 20.61 14.56 31.29
CA GLY A 204 20.11 13.69 30.23
C GLY A 204 18.60 13.45 30.36
N ARG A 205 17.93 13.28 29.23
CA ARG A 205 16.53 12.86 29.10
C ARG A 205 16.49 11.58 28.27
N TRP A 206 15.95 10.50 28.83
CA TRP A 206 15.78 9.23 28.13
C TRP A 206 14.40 9.09 27.47
N SER A 207 13.43 9.94 27.83
CA SER A 207 12.11 9.95 27.21
C SER A 207 12.06 10.80 25.94
N ILE A 208 11.29 10.33 24.95
CA ILE A 208 10.91 11.15 23.79
C ILE A 208 9.80 12.14 24.17
N SER A 209 8.89 11.73 25.07
CA SER A 209 7.82 12.58 25.60
C SER A 209 7.65 12.35 27.10
N SER A 210 8.10 13.32 27.91
CA SER A 210 7.85 13.49 29.35
C SER A 210 7.64 12.21 30.19
N GLY A 211 8.61 11.29 30.14
CA GLY A 211 8.62 10.03 30.89
C GLY A 211 8.24 8.76 30.12
N LEU A 212 7.93 8.87 28.82
CA LEU A 212 7.64 7.72 27.94
C LEU A 212 8.89 7.32 27.09
N PRO A 213 9.35 6.05 27.17
CA PRO A 213 10.52 5.56 26.43
C PRO A 213 10.17 5.15 24.98
N THR A 214 11.20 4.89 24.16
CA THR A 214 11.06 4.06 22.97
C THR A 214 11.26 2.57 23.29
N ILE A 215 10.86 1.69 22.38
CA ILE A 215 11.14 0.26 22.46
C ILE A 215 12.65 -0.04 22.52
N TYR A 216 13.51 0.73 21.83
CA TYR A 216 14.96 0.65 22.00
C TYR A 216 15.37 0.99 23.45
N THR A 217 14.87 2.10 23.99
CA THR A 217 15.19 2.58 25.35
C THR A 217 14.71 1.60 26.45
N GLN A 218 13.65 0.83 26.23
CA GLN A 218 13.19 -0.23 27.17
C GLN A 218 14.27 -1.28 27.46
N PHE A 219 15.10 -1.62 26.47
CA PHE A 219 16.17 -2.62 26.60
C PHE A 219 17.48 -2.06 27.15
N VAL A 220 17.64 -0.74 27.30
CA VAL A 220 18.92 -0.13 27.72
C VAL A 220 19.09 -0.11 29.24
N LYS A 221 20.20 -0.65 29.72
CA LYS A 221 20.52 -0.83 31.14
C LYS A 221 21.96 -0.41 31.47
N LEU A 222 22.19 -0.06 32.73
CA LEU A 222 23.51 0.21 33.30
C LEU A 222 24.32 -1.09 33.48
N GLY A 223 25.62 -0.95 33.74
CA GLY A 223 26.53 -2.06 34.01
C GLY A 223 26.13 -2.92 35.21
N ASP A 224 25.41 -2.35 36.19
CA ASP A 224 24.84 -3.05 37.34
C ASP A 224 23.48 -3.72 37.10
N ASN A 225 23.01 -3.72 35.85
CA ASN A 225 21.73 -4.23 35.34
C ASN A 225 20.49 -3.38 35.69
N SER A 226 20.65 -2.17 36.24
CA SER A 226 19.51 -1.25 36.43
C SER A 226 18.97 -0.72 35.09
N PRO A 227 17.65 -0.83 34.80
CA PRO A 227 17.05 -0.22 33.61
C PRO A 227 17.18 1.30 33.62
N ILE A 228 17.52 1.89 32.46
CA ILE A 228 17.74 3.35 32.38
C ILE A 228 16.46 4.16 32.66
N ILE A 229 15.30 3.59 32.29
CA ILE A 229 13.96 4.13 32.55
C ILE A 229 13.62 4.28 34.05
N PHE A 230 14.40 3.66 34.96
CA PHE A 230 14.22 3.84 36.41
C PHE A 230 15.06 5.00 36.97
N LEU A 231 15.93 5.61 36.16
CA LEU A 231 16.55 6.89 36.50
C LEU A 231 15.51 8.02 36.33
N PRO A 232 15.53 9.07 37.17
CA PRO A 232 14.66 10.23 36.96
C PRO A 232 14.89 10.81 35.56
N ASP A 233 13.83 11.03 34.80
CA ASP A 233 13.96 11.62 33.47
C ASP A 233 14.35 13.11 33.54
N ASN A 234 15.03 13.61 32.50
CA ASN A 234 15.56 14.98 32.41
C ASN A 234 16.42 15.36 33.66
N SER A 235 17.38 14.51 34.03
CA SER A 235 18.14 14.61 35.28
C SER A 235 19.65 14.45 35.10
N SER A 236 20.43 14.82 36.12
CA SER A 236 21.88 14.59 36.09
C SER A 236 22.21 13.10 36.17
N GLN A 237 21.39 12.27 36.82
CA GLN A 237 21.61 10.83 36.87
C GLN A 237 21.53 10.16 35.49
N ALA A 238 20.61 10.62 34.64
CA ALA A 238 20.54 10.19 33.25
C ALA A 238 21.67 10.80 32.41
N GLY A 239 22.14 12.01 32.75
CA GLY A 239 23.33 12.62 32.12
C GLY A 239 24.63 11.87 32.44
N ASP A 240 24.83 11.49 33.70
CA ASP A 240 25.90 10.62 34.18
C ASP A 240 25.89 9.27 33.44
N ALA A 241 24.70 8.72 33.15
CA ALA A 241 24.55 7.47 32.41
C ALA A 241 24.96 7.63 30.92
N PHE A 242 24.48 8.66 30.24
CA PHE A 242 24.82 8.95 28.83
C PHE A 242 26.30 9.27 28.61
N THR A 243 27.02 9.67 29.66
CA THR A 243 28.46 10.03 29.60
C THR A 243 29.36 9.12 30.44
N GLY A 244 28.83 8.01 30.96
CA GLY A 244 29.46 7.15 31.97
C GLY A 244 30.26 5.95 31.45
N ASN A 245 30.19 5.66 30.14
CA ASN A 245 30.81 4.49 29.49
C ASN A 245 30.31 3.12 30.04
N ASP A 246 29.07 3.09 30.55
CA ASP A 246 28.49 1.96 31.29
C ASP A 246 27.06 1.59 30.80
N LEU A 247 26.75 1.87 29.52
CA LEU A 247 25.47 1.52 28.90
C LEU A 247 25.55 0.24 28.07
N PHE A 248 24.51 -0.57 28.18
CA PHE A 248 24.37 -1.87 27.52
C PHE A 248 22.93 -2.07 27.04
N PHE A 249 22.76 -2.73 25.90
CA PHE A 249 21.49 -3.28 25.46
C PHE A 249 21.28 -4.66 26.13
N ASP A 250 20.08 -4.98 26.59
CA ASP A 250 19.80 -6.19 27.40
C ASP A 250 18.59 -6.98 26.85
N GLY A 251 18.65 -7.34 25.56
CA GLY A 251 17.65 -8.16 24.88
C GLY A 251 18.07 -9.63 24.71
N PRO A 252 17.13 -10.60 24.75
CA PRO A 252 17.45 -12.03 24.74
C PRO A 252 18.15 -12.53 23.47
N PHE A 253 17.78 -12.08 22.27
CA PHE A 253 18.41 -12.52 21.01
C PHE A 253 19.84 -11.97 20.89
N SER A 254 20.02 -10.68 21.17
CA SER A 254 21.34 -10.02 21.09
C SER A 254 22.33 -10.54 22.14
N ILE A 255 21.86 -10.95 23.32
CA ILE A 255 22.65 -11.67 24.32
C ILE A 255 22.95 -13.11 23.90
N LEU A 256 22.02 -13.79 23.21
CA LEU A 256 22.20 -15.19 22.77
C LEU A 256 23.32 -15.30 21.73
N GLU A 257 23.40 -14.36 20.77
CA GLU A 257 24.43 -14.34 19.73
C GLU A 257 25.81 -13.93 20.28
N LEU A 258 25.90 -12.81 21.01
CA LEU A 258 27.20 -12.35 21.54
C LEU A 258 27.70 -13.15 22.76
N GLY A 259 26.81 -13.83 23.48
CA GLY A 259 27.08 -14.43 24.79
C GLY A 259 27.27 -13.42 25.94
N GLU A 260 27.13 -12.12 25.65
CA GLU A 260 27.14 -11.00 26.59
C GLU A 260 26.26 -9.87 26.08
N ARG A 261 25.91 -8.90 26.93
CA ARG A 261 25.11 -7.73 26.55
C ARG A 261 25.86 -6.85 25.53
N PRO A 262 25.26 -6.45 24.40
CA PRO A 262 25.85 -5.45 23.51
C PRO A 262 26.19 -4.15 24.25
N LYS A 263 27.42 -3.66 24.12
CA LYS A 263 27.86 -2.42 24.77
C LYS A 263 27.59 -1.21 23.88
N LEU A 264 26.96 -0.17 24.44
CA LEU A 264 26.61 1.07 23.74
C LEU A 264 27.65 2.18 23.94
N PHE A 265 27.75 3.07 22.96
CA PHE A 265 28.66 4.21 22.94
C PHE A 265 28.19 5.35 23.86
N ALA A 266 28.68 5.34 25.09
CA ALA A 266 28.46 6.38 26.11
C ALA A 266 29.79 7.07 26.48
N PRO A 267 30.44 7.83 25.57
CA PRO A 267 31.75 8.44 25.79
C PRO A 267 31.76 9.42 26.96
N GLY A 268 32.94 9.66 27.55
CA GLY A 268 33.16 10.57 28.70
C GLY A 268 32.88 12.07 28.48
N SER A 269 32.25 12.40 27.35
CA SER A 269 31.72 13.70 26.95
C SER A 269 30.65 13.43 25.90
N TRP A 270 29.45 14.01 26.04
CA TRP A 270 28.36 13.84 25.07
C TRP A 270 28.83 14.22 23.66
N ASN A 271 28.50 13.39 22.67
CA ASN A 271 28.67 13.70 21.25
C ASN A 271 27.29 13.72 20.58
N GLN A 272 26.84 14.91 20.16
CA GLN A 272 25.52 15.08 19.55
C GLN A 272 25.42 14.29 18.24
N GLY A 273 24.36 13.50 18.10
CA GLY A 273 24.15 12.61 16.95
C GLY A 273 24.79 11.22 17.10
N SER A 274 25.83 11.05 17.93
CA SER A 274 26.52 9.74 18.04
C SER A 274 26.39 9.05 19.40
N SER A 275 26.34 9.77 20.52
CA SER A 275 26.18 9.13 21.84
C SER A 275 24.83 8.40 21.95
N TYR A 276 24.81 7.32 22.74
CA TYR A 276 23.66 6.43 23.03
C TYR A 276 23.16 5.56 21.87
N SER A 277 23.00 6.13 20.66
CA SER A 277 22.44 5.42 19.49
C SER A 277 23.48 4.63 18.68
N HIS A 278 24.59 4.21 19.29
CA HIS A 278 25.67 3.46 18.62
C HIS A 278 26.26 2.37 19.51
N LEU A 279 26.91 1.37 18.91
CA LEU A 279 27.73 0.37 19.57
C LEU A 279 29.09 0.95 19.97
N ASP A 280 29.70 0.42 21.03
CA ASP A 280 30.97 0.93 21.54
C ASP A 280 32.17 0.52 20.65
N GLU A 281 32.72 1.48 19.91
CA GLU A 281 33.94 1.35 19.10
C GLU A 281 35.10 0.62 19.81
N SER A 282 35.26 0.82 21.12
CA SER A 282 36.34 0.18 21.90
C SER A 282 36.11 -1.33 22.12
N ARG A 283 34.87 -1.79 21.94
CA ARG A 283 34.43 -3.20 22.02
C ARG A 283 34.29 -3.83 20.63
N TYR A 284 33.87 -3.04 19.63
CA TYR A 284 33.62 -3.44 18.24
C TYR A 284 34.35 -2.49 17.26
N PRO A 285 35.69 -2.50 17.21
CA PRO A 285 36.43 -1.60 16.35
C PRO A 285 36.31 -1.97 14.86
N ALA A 286 36.56 -1.00 13.98
CA ALA A 286 36.68 -1.15 12.53
C ALA A 286 37.10 -2.54 12.01
N GLY A 287 36.29 -3.11 11.11
CA GLY A 287 36.46 -4.46 10.58
C GLY A 287 36.01 -5.59 11.52
N ASN A 288 35.27 -5.30 12.59
CA ASN A 288 34.60 -6.32 13.41
C ASN A 288 33.28 -6.73 12.76
N PRO A 289 32.86 -8.02 12.80
CA PRO A 289 31.53 -8.44 12.32
C PRO A 289 30.32 -7.75 12.97
N ASN A 290 30.52 -6.87 13.96
CA ASN A 290 29.49 -6.11 14.67
C ASN A 290 29.77 -4.59 14.68
N SER A 291 30.69 -4.08 13.85
CA SER A 291 31.03 -2.65 13.83
C SER A 291 30.16 -1.80 12.89
N LEU A 292 29.09 -2.32 12.27
CA LEU A 292 28.24 -1.51 11.39
C LEU A 292 27.65 -0.30 12.14
N MET A 293 27.19 -0.48 13.37
CA MET A 293 26.64 0.61 14.18
C MET A 293 27.71 1.27 15.06
N SER A 294 28.98 1.31 14.63
CA SER A 294 30.02 2.16 15.24
C SER A 294 29.73 3.65 15.02
N PRO A 295 30.14 4.54 15.93
CA PRO A 295 29.79 5.97 15.93
C PRO A 295 30.53 6.84 14.90
N GLN A 296 31.35 6.26 14.03
CA GLN A 296 32.12 6.94 12.98
C GLN A 296 32.68 5.91 11.97
N PHE A 297 32.93 6.33 10.73
CA PHE A 297 33.51 5.47 9.67
C PHE A 297 34.76 6.10 9.05
N GLY A 298 35.79 5.29 8.80
CA GLY A 298 37.02 5.73 8.13
C GLY A 298 37.07 5.46 6.62
N ALA A 299 38.09 6.00 5.95
CA ALA A 299 38.33 5.70 4.54
C ALA A 299 38.95 4.29 4.39
N GLY A 300 38.52 3.50 3.40
CA GLY A 300 38.95 2.10 3.24
C GLY A 300 38.33 1.11 4.26
N GLU A 301 37.21 1.49 4.87
CA GLU A 301 36.42 0.65 5.77
C GLU A 301 35.10 0.24 5.10
N ALA A 302 34.87 -1.07 4.96
CA ALA A 302 33.67 -1.66 4.38
C ALA A 302 33.04 -2.71 5.31
N ILE A 303 31.75 -2.56 5.62
CA ILE A 303 30.99 -3.41 6.52
C ILE A 303 29.60 -3.65 5.92
N HIS A 304 29.40 -4.84 5.34
CA HIS A 304 28.16 -5.22 4.63
C HIS A 304 27.32 -6.26 5.39
N ASP A 305 27.75 -6.76 6.56
CA ASP A 305 26.89 -7.51 7.50
C ASP A 305 26.47 -6.59 8.66
N PRO A 306 25.16 -6.44 8.95
CA PRO A 306 24.71 -5.69 10.12
C PRO A 306 25.15 -6.24 11.49
N GLY A 307 25.65 -7.48 11.57
CA GLY A 307 26.05 -8.11 12.82
C GLY A 307 24.91 -8.15 13.84
N VAL A 308 25.24 -8.00 15.13
CA VAL A 308 24.30 -7.98 16.27
C VAL A 308 23.11 -7.02 16.13
N THR A 309 23.16 -6.06 15.20
CA THR A 309 22.08 -5.11 14.92
C THR A 309 20.77 -5.82 14.54
N LYS A 310 20.86 -6.94 13.80
CA LYS A 310 19.66 -7.72 13.40
C LYS A 310 19.05 -8.48 14.59
N GLU A 311 19.85 -8.96 15.53
CA GLU A 311 19.35 -9.54 16.79
C GLU A 311 18.78 -8.47 17.73
N ILE A 312 19.37 -7.26 17.77
CA ILE A 312 18.79 -6.10 18.48
C ILE A 312 17.42 -5.72 17.89
N PHE A 313 17.27 -5.77 16.56
CA PHE A 313 15.98 -5.58 15.91
C PHE A 313 14.99 -6.72 16.21
N ALA A 314 15.44 -7.98 16.25
CA ALA A 314 14.63 -9.11 16.69
C ALA A 314 14.13 -8.92 18.14
N ASP A 315 14.97 -8.39 19.03
CA ASP A 315 14.60 -8.02 20.41
C ASP A 315 13.55 -6.88 20.47
N MET A 316 13.66 -5.88 19.59
CA MET A 316 12.69 -4.78 19.49
C MET A 316 11.33 -5.19 18.87
N GLY A 317 11.25 -6.36 18.23
CA GLY A 317 10.00 -6.87 17.61
C GLY A 317 10.01 -6.96 16.09
N TRP A 318 11.14 -6.72 15.40
CA TRP A 318 11.25 -7.01 13.96
C TRP A 318 11.15 -8.51 13.64
N ILE A 319 11.29 -9.38 14.65
CA ILE A 319 10.87 -10.78 14.66
C ILE A 319 9.81 -10.93 15.76
N ASN A 320 8.58 -11.27 15.39
CA ASN A 320 7.45 -11.36 16.31
C ASN A 320 6.63 -12.67 16.14
N THR A 321 5.77 -12.97 17.12
CA THR A 321 4.74 -14.01 17.03
C THR A 321 3.38 -13.41 17.40
N TYR A 322 2.40 -13.60 16.53
CA TYR A 322 1.02 -13.14 16.67
C TYR A 322 0.13 -14.33 17.02
N LEU A 323 -0.75 -14.12 18.00
CA LEU A 323 -1.65 -15.13 18.56
C LEU A 323 -3.10 -14.75 18.25
N GLU A 324 -3.51 -15.07 17.01
CA GLU A 324 -4.79 -14.68 16.43
C GLU A 324 -5.93 -15.54 16.99
N HIS A 325 -6.93 -14.87 17.56
CA HIS A 325 -8.15 -15.51 18.06
C HIS A 325 -9.38 -14.63 17.77
N GLN A 326 -10.46 -15.24 17.30
CA GLN A 326 -11.76 -14.59 17.12
C GLN A 326 -12.76 -15.13 18.16
N ASN A 327 -13.29 -14.24 19.00
CA ASN A 327 -14.21 -14.58 20.10
C ASN A 327 -15.67 -14.64 19.60
N ASN A 328 -15.98 -15.64 18.78
CA ASN A 328 -17.25 -15.75 18.06
C ASN A 328 -18.29 -16.59 18.83
N PHE A 329 -18.42 -16.41 20.16
CA PHE A 329 -19.31 -17.22 20.99
C PHE A 329 -20.22 -16.38 21.89
N GLN A 330 -21.46 -16.19 21.45
CA GLN A 330 -22.62 -16.33 22.31
C GLN A 330 -23.23 -17.71 22.00
N ILE A 331 -23.56 -18.50 23.02
CA ILE A 331 -24.07 -19.86 22.82
C ILE A 331 -25.46 -19.97 23.41
N THR A 332 -26.42 -20.28 22.54
CA THR A 332 -27.86 -20.22 22.81
C THR A 332 -28.55 -21.58 22.80
N ASP A 333 -27.84 -22.65 22.43
CA ASP A 333 -28.35 -24.00 22.49
C ASP A 333 -28.36 -24.55 23.93
N ASN A 334 -29.36 -25.39 24.21
CA ASN A 334 -29.54 -26.14 25.46
C ASN A 334 -28.64 -27.39 25.55
N SER A 335 -27.60 -27.49 24.72
CA SER A 335 -26.68 -28.64 24.71
C SER A 335 -25.69 -28.62 25.88
N SER A 336 -25.34 -29.81 26.34
CA SER A 336 -24.28 -30.03 27.34
C SER A 336 -22.88 -30.10 26.73
N ASP A 337 -22.72 -29.62 25.50
CA ASP A 337 -21.57 -29.93 24.67
C ASP A 337 -20.43 -28.92 24.91
N PRO A 338 -19.15 -29.34 24.83
CA PRO A 338 -18.01 -28.46 25.10
C PRO A 338 -17.90 -27.33 24.09
N LEU A 339 -17.48 -26.15 24.54
CA LEU A 339 -17.39 -24.95 23.71
C LEU A 339 -16.05 -25.01 22.95
N PRO A 340 -16.04 -25.14 21.61
CA PRO A 340 -14.80 -25.24 20.84
C PRO A 340 -14.06 -23.89 20.87
N ILE A 341 -12.74 -23.91 21.02
CA ILE A 341 -11.90 -22.71 20.94
C ILE A 341 -10.74 -22.98 19.98
N GLU A 342 -10.48 -22.02 19.09
CA GLU A 342 -9.39 -22.05 18.12
C GLU A 342 -8.42 -20.88 18.34
N LEU A 343 -7.13 -21.13 18.14
CA LEU A 343 -6.03 -20.17 18.15
C LEU A 343 -5.18 -20.40 16.90
N LYS A 344 -4.90 -19.34 16.14
CA LYS A 344 -4.00 -19.39 14.99
C LYS A 344 -2.70 -18.64 15.31
N ILE A 345 -1.58 -19.32 15.14
CA ILE A 345 -0.24 -18.81 15.47
C ILE A 345 0.47 -18.42 14.17
N VAL A 346 0.79 -17.13 14.03
CA VAL A 346 1.56 -16.58 12.91
C VAL A 346 2.88 -16.07 13.45
N SER A 347 4.02 -16.61 13.00
CA SER A 347 5.34 -16.24 13.54
C SER A 347 6.35 -15.93 12.43
N ASP A 348 7.17 -14.90 12.68
CA ASP A 348 8.36 -14.62 11.89
C ASP A 348 9.46 -15.68 12.08
N THR A 349 9.37 -16.51 13.12
CA THR A 349 10.38 -17.48 13.55
C THR A 349 9.75 -18.86 13.83
N THR A 350 10.52 -19.82 14.31
CA THR A 350 9.98 -21.09 14.83
C THR A 350 9.66 -20.97 16.32
N PHE A 351 8.50 -21.46 16.72
CA PHE A 351 8.01 -21.52 18.10
C PHE A 351 7.90 -22.97 18.60
N ASP A 352 7.74 -23.17 19.90
CA ASP A 352 7.48 -24.49 20.50
C ASP A 352 6.03 -24.92 20.25
N SER A 353 5.83 -25.81 19.28
CA SER A 353 4.53 -26.35 18.89
C SER A 353 3.86 -27.26 19.93
N GLU A 354 4.56 -27.72 20.98
CA GLU A 354 3.95 -28.53 22.06
C GLU A 354 3.49 -27.67 23.27
N SER A 355 3.72 -26.36 23.24
CA SER A 355 3.56 -25.42 24.36
C SER A 355 2.23 -24.64 24.51
N PRO A 356 1.39 -24.41 23.48
CA PRO A 356 0.20 -23.55 23.62
C PRO A 356 -0.81 -24.04 24.66
N ILE A 357 -1.18 -23.16 25.60
CA ILE A 357 -2.22 -23.40 26.62
C ILE A 357 -3.30 -22.30 26.62
N LEU A 358 -4.50 -22.69 27.02
CA LEU A 358 -5.61 -21.82 27.35
C LEU A 358 -5.86 -21.89 28.87
N VAL A 359 -5.85 -20.74 29.53
CA VAL A 359 -6.19 -20.61 30.96
C VAL A 359 -7.59 -20.02 31.04
N TYR A 360 -8.49 -20.63 31.83
CA TYR A 360 -9.86 -20.13 31.99
C TYR A 360 -10.35 -20.15 33.44
N SER A 361 -11.42 -19.40 33.69
CA SER A 361 -12.16 -19.31 34.95
C SER A 361 -13.67 -19.16 34.69
N THR A 362 -14.49 -19.68 35.61
CA THR A 362 -15.95 -19.45 35.67
C THR A 362 -16.36 -18.66 36.93
N ASP A 363 -15.40 -18.07 37.65
CA ASP A 363 -15.57 -17.40 38.94
C ASP A 363 -14.76 -16.08 39.03
N ALA A 364 -14.57 -15.42 37.88
CA ALA A 364 -13.83 -14.16 37.74
C ALA A 364 -12.38 -14.24 38.28
N PHE A 365 -11.72 -15.36 38.00
CA PHE A 365 -10.34 -15.69 38.40
C PHE A 365 -10.13 -15.83 39.92
N GLU A 366 -11.17 -16.11 40.72
CA GLU A 366 -10.98 -16.66 42.08
C GLU A 366 -10.32 -18.06 42.04
N THR A 367 -10.61 -18.85 41.00
CA THR A 367 -9.89 -20.07 40.63
C THR A 367 -9.61 -20.13 39.13
N THR A 368 -8.64 -20.97 38.73
CA THR A 368 -8.26 -21.20 37.34
C THR A 368 -8.12 -22.68 37.02
N ASP A 369 -8.57 -23.04 35.83
CA ASP A 369 -8.25 -24.29 35.13
C ASP A 369 -7.33 -24.00 33.93
N THR A 370 -6.75 -25.05 33.35
CA THR A 370 -5.85 -24.93 32.18
C THR A 370 -6.08 -26.09 31.23
N LEU A 371 -6.19 -25.77 29.93
CA LEU A 371 -6.32 -26.72 28.84
C LEU A 371 -5.11 -26.60 27.91
N ASN A 372 -4.54 -27.73 27.53
CA ASN A 372 -3.64 -27.76 26.38
C ASN A 372 -4.48 -27.59 25.10
N LEU A 373 -3.93 -26.91 24.10
CA LEU A 373 -4.46 -26.99 22.74
C LEU A 373 -3.79 -28.13 21.97
N THR A 374 -4.42 -28.55 20.88
CA THR A 374 -3.88 -29.55 19.95
C THR A 374 -3.85 -28.98 18.53
N ASP A 375 -2.71 -29.12 17.86
CA ASP A 375 -2.54 -28.87 16.42
C ASP A 375 -3.60 -29.61 15.60
N SER A 376 -4.28 -28.87 14.72
CA SER A 376 -5.30 -29.39 13.79
C SER A 376 -4.72 -30.29 12.69
N GLY A 377 -3.40 -30.20 12.44
CA GLY A 377 -2.65 -30.94 11.43
C GLY A 377 -1.99 -30.05 10.36
N ASP A 378 -2.08 -28.72 10.49
CA ASP A 378 -1.39 -27.74 9.64
C ASP A 378 -0.13 -27.14 10.30
N GLY A 379 0.06 -27.33 11.61
CA GLY A 379 1.19 -26.83 12.41
C GLY A 379 1.03 -25.39 12.94
N ILE A 380 -0.05 -24.69 12.59
CA ILE A 380 -0.29 -23.27 12.96
C ILE A 380 -1.66 -23.01 13.59
N THR A 381 -2.64 -23.87 13.36
CA THR A 381 -4.01 -23.74 13.87
C THR A 381 -4.24 -24.77 14.97
N TYR A 382 -4.47 -24.29 16.19
CA TYR A 382 -4.54 -25.04 17.43
C TYR A 382 -5.95 -24.97 18.00
N GLN A 383 -6.51 -26.11 18.39
CA GLN A 383 -7.89 -26.22 18.89
C GLN A 383 -7.95 -26.85 20.29
N THR A 384 -8.94 -26.46 21.08
CA THR A 384 -9.32 -27.11 22.35
C THR A 384 -10.83 -26.96 22.59
N SER A 385 -11.35 -27.37 23.74
CA SER A 385 -12.74 -27.06 24.09
C SER A 385 -12.96 -26.86 25.59
N ILE A 386 -13.59 -25.74 25.97
CA ILE A 386 -13.91 -25.43 27.36
C ILE A 386 -15.16 -26.22 27.80
N PRO A 387 -15.17 -26.86 28.99
CA PRO A 387 -16.38 -27.51 29.51
C PRO A 387 -17.52 -26.51 29.72
N ASN A 388 -18.70 -26.78 29.14
CA ASN A 388 -19.88 -25.93 29.30
C ASN A 388 -20.44 -25.99 30.74
N PRO A 389 -20.47 -24.87 31.49
CA PRO A 389 -21.03 -24.80 32.85
C PRO A 389 -22.57 -24.80 32.89
N GLY A 390 -23.24 -24.52 31.76
CA GLY A 390 -24.69 -24.39 31.63
C GLY A 390 -25.20 -22.94 31.53
N GLN A 391 -26.51 -22.80 31.31
CA GLN A 391 -27.22 -21.52 31.14
C GLN A 391 -26.87 -20.44 32.18
N ASN A 392 -26.86 -19.18 31.76
CA ASN A 392 -26.62 -18.00 32.60
C ASN A 392 -25.26 -18.03 33.32
N SER A 393 -24.23 -18.51 32.62
CA SER A 393 -22.85 -18.55 33.08
C SER A 393 -21.95 -17.63 32.26
N ILE A 394 -20.89 -17.12 32.89
CA ILE A 394 -19.83 -16.33 32.28
C ILE A 394 -18.53 -17.13 32.37
N ILE A 395 -17.78 -17.20 31.27
CA ILE A 395 -16.44 -17.82 31.21
C ILE A 395 -15.44 -16.73 30.82
N LYS A 396 -14.30 -16.67 31.50
CA LYS A 396 -13.18 -15.78 31.15
C LYS A 396 -11.93 -16.58 30.84
N TYR A 397 -11.17 -16.20 29.81
CA TYR A 397 -9.99 -16.96 29.38
C TYR A 397 -8.95 -16.12 28.63
N PHE A 398 -7.73 -16.64 28.56
CA PHE A 398 -6.63 -16.13 27.73
C PHE A 398 -5.72 -17.28 27.28
N PHE A 399 -4.90 -17.01 26.26
CA PHE A 399 -3.87 -17.93 25.76
C PHE A 399 -2.48 -17.54 26.27
N ALA A 400 -1.66 -18.54 26.55
CA ALA A 400 -0.31 -18.39 27.09
C ALA A 400 0.57 -19.59 26.68
N GLY A 401 1.80 -19.65 27.18
CA GLY A 401 2.72 -20.78 26.99
C GLY A 401 3.44 -20.83 25.64
N VAL A 402 3.01 -20.05 24.65
CA VAL A 402 3.65 -20.03 23.32
C VAL A 402 5.03 -19.39 23.42
N LEU A 403 6.08 -20.17 23.16
CA LEU A 403 7.48 -19.75 23.30
C LEU A 403 8.21 -19.72 21.96
N ASP A 404 9.00 -18.68 21.68
CA ASP A 404 9.98 -18.71 20.57
C ASP A 404 11.31 -19.39 20.97
N LEU A 405 12.23 -19.56 20.00
CA LEU A 405 13.54 -20.18 20.25
C LEU A 405 14.42 -19.47 21.31
N SER A 406 14.17 -18.19 21.61
CA SER A 406 14.88 -17.48 22.68
C SER A 406 14.31 -17.75 24.07
N GLY A 407 13.10 -18.34 24.13
CA GLY A 407 12.32 -18.50 25.35
C GLY A 407 11.47 -17.27 25.69
N ARG A 408 11.18 -16.39 24.73
CA ARG A 408 10.20 -15.30 24.88
C ARG A 408 8.79 -15.88 24.82
N GLU A 409 7.96 -15.61 25.84
CA GLU A 409 6.57 -16.09 25.91
C GLU A 409 5.61 -15.04 25.34
N TYR A 410 4.59 -15.51 24.61
CA TYR A 410 3.56 -14.69 23.97
C TYR A 410 2.17 -15.00 24.56
N PHE A 411 1.34 -13.96 24.65
CA PHE A 411 0.02 -13.99 25.30
C PHE A 411 -1.07 -13.45 24.36
N SER A 412 -2.31 -13.89 24.57
CA SER A 412 -3.48 -13.35 23.86
C SER A 412 -4.71 -13.32 24.78
N PRO A 413 -5.23 -12.14 25.17
CA PRO A 413 -4.76 -10.80 24.80
C PRO A 413 -3.33 -10.49 25.30
N THR A 414 -2.66 -9.50 24.69
CA THR A 414 -1.23 -9.19 24.94
C THR A 414 -0.89 -8.91 26.40
N ASN A 415 -1.80 -8.27 27.15
CA ASN A 415 -1.63 -7.92 28.57
C ASN A 415 -2.10 -9.02 29.55
N ALA A 416 -2.38 -10.24 29.11
CA ALA A 416 -2.86 -11.29 30.00
C ALA A 416 -1.86 -11.56 31.15
N PRO A 417 -2.31 -11.77 32.40
CA PRO A 417 -3.68 -12.07 32.81
C PRO A 417 -4.55 -10.85 33.20
N GLU A 418 -4.08 -9.62 33.03
CA GLU A 418 -4.88 -8.42 33.38
C GLU A 418 -6.03 -8.23 32.36
N ASP A 419 -5.76 -8.50 31.07
CA ASP A 419 -6.77 -8.62 30.01
C ASP A 419 -7.15 -10.08 29.72
N PHE A 420 -8.41 -10.31 29.33
CA PHE A 420 -8.99 -11.63 29.02
C PHE A 420 -10.16 -11.54 28.03
N TYR A 421 -10.44 -12.63 27.32
CA TYR A 421 -11.68 -12.83 26.58
C TYR A 421 -12.83 -13.26 27.50
N GLU A 422 -14.08 -13.04 27.09
CA GLU A 422 -15.30 -13.41 27.84
C GLU A 422 -16.33 -14.10 26.93
N ILE A 423 -16.98 -15.16 27.42
CA ILE A 423 -18.09 -15.88 26.76
C ILE A 423 -19.30 -15.89 27.71
N ASN A 424 -20.49 -15.64 27.15
CA ASN A 424 -21.76 -15.63 27.86
C ASN A 424 -22.71 -16.69 27.24
N ILE A 425 -23.46 -17.42 28.08
CA ILE A 425 -24.30 -18.57 27.66
C ILE A 425 -25.77 -18.31 28.00
N VAL A 426 -26.64 -18.21 26.98
CA VAL A 426 -27.93 -17.50 27.05
C VAL A 426 -29.00 -18.14 26.14
N ASP A 427 -30.10 -18.65 26.69
CA ASP A 427 -31.13 -19.44 25.97
C ASP A 427 -32.12 -18.56 25.17
N PHE A 428 -32.33 -18.84 23.87
CA PHE A 428 -33.27 -18.12 22.99
C PHE A 428 -34.10 -19.10 22.14
N SER A 429 -35.31 -18.69 21.72
CA SER A 429 -36.22 -19.54 20.92
C SER A 429 -36.46 -19.01 19.50
N LEU A 430 -36.92 -19.91 18.62
CA LEU A 430 -37.18 -19.65 17.19
C LEU A 430 -38.65 -19.32 16.93
N ALA A 431 -38.89 -18.24 16.19
CA ALA A 431 -40.20 -17.74 15.77
C ALA A 431 -40.35 -17.72 14.24
N GLU A 432 -41.57 -17.93 13.75
CA GLU A 432 -41.93 -17.72 12.34
C GLU A 432 -42.02 -16.21 12.04
N VAL A 433 -41.60 -15.75 10.85
CA VAL A 433 -41.92 -14.37 10.38
C VAL A 433 -43.39 -14.36 9.93
N PRO A 434 -44.32 -14.02 10.84
CA PRO A 434 -44.41 -12.64 11.31
C PRO A 434 -44.44 -12.49 12.84
N TYR A 435 -43.50 -11.71 13.39
CA TYR A 435 -43.54 -11.25 14.79
C TYR A 435 -44.11 -9.83 14.82
N THR A 436 -45.37 -9.67 15.22
CA THR A 436 -46.05 -8.35 15.23
C THR A 436 -46.27 -7.82 16.64
N LEU A 437 -46.81 -6.60 16.76
CA LEU A 437 -47.29 -6.04 18.03
C LEU A 437 -48.23 -6.99 18.80
N ILE A 438 -49.01 -7.81 18.10
CA ILE A 438 -49.95 -8.77 18.72
C ILE A 438 -49.21 -9.97 19.36
N ASP A 439 -48.02 -10.28 18.87
CA ASP A 439 -47.23 -11.46 19.21
C ASP A 439 -46.17 -11.16 20.29
N GLY A 440 -46.14 -9.93 20.80
CA GLY A 440 -45.24 -9.48 21.87
C GLY A 440 -44.34 -8.30 21.51
N GLY A 441 -44.55 -7.67 20.36
CA GLY A 441 -43.81 -6.47 19.96
C GLY A 441 -44.00 -5.25 20.86
N ASP A 442 -45.18 -5.12 21.49
CA ASP A 442 -45.49 -4.11 22.52
C ASP A 442 -44.98 -4.51 23.93
N PHE A 443 -44.18 -5.57 24.03
CA PHE A 443 -43.68 -6.19 25.25
C PHE A 443 -44.75 -6.56 26.32
N GLU A 444 -46.05 -6.54 25.99
CA GLU A 444 -47.13 -6.88 26.94
C GLU A 444 -47.34 -8.39 27.10
N SER A 445 -47.02 -9.17 26.06
CA SER A 445 -47.35 -10.59 25.98
C SER A 445 -46.15 -11.54 25.97
N SER A 446 -45.02 -11.15 25.36
CA SER A 446 -43.84 -12.02 25.14
C SER A 446 -42.53 -11.38 25.64
N GLN A 447 -42.60 -10.62 26.73
CA GLN A 447 -41.47 -9.91 27.35
C GLN A 447 -40.22 -10.77 27.70
N GLU A 448 -40.36 -12.09 27.83
CA GLU A 448 -39.26 -13.02 28.16
C GLU A 448 -38.48 -13.50 26.92
N ASP A 449 -38.97 -13.16 25.73
CA ASP A 449 -38.39 -13.57 24.44
C ASP A 449 -37.19 -12.68 24.02
N PHE A 450 -37.01 -11.54 24.70
CA PHE A 450 -35.90 -10.60 24.52
C PHE A 450 -34.98 -10.61 25.73
N GLN A 451 -33.67 -10.38 25.54
CA GLN A 451 -32.73 -10.34 26.66
C GLN A 451 -31.66 -9.25 26.53
N GLY A 452 -31.46 -8.51 27.63
CA GLY A 452 -30.32 -7.63 27.83
C GLY A 452 -29.03 -8.38 28.19
N ILE A 453 -27.91 -8.04 27.55
CA ILE A 453 -26.56 -8.53 27.87
C ILE A 453 -25.54 -7.39 27.97
N ALA A 454 -24.45 -7.62 28.71
CA ALA A 454 -23.25 -6.80 28.62
C ALA A 454 -22.46 -7.16 27.34
N LEU A 455 -21.84 -6.17 26.70
CA LEU A 455 -20.88 -6.36 25.60
C LEU A 455 -19.49 -5.86 25.97
N THR A 456 -19.37 -4.81 26.80
CA THR A 456 -18.08 -4.30 27.29
C THR A 456 -18.25 -3.73 28.70
N GLY A 457 -17.27 -3.99 29.57
CA GLY A 457 -17.29 -3.56 30.98
C GLY A 457 -18.11 -4.46 31.92
N GLY A 458 -18.68 -5.56 31.43
CA GLY A 458 -19.35 -6.58 32.27
C GLY A 458 -20.67 -6.17 32.94
N ILE A 459 -21.16 -4.95 32.68
CA ILE A 459 -22.42 -4.43 33.24
C ILE A 459 -23.49 -4.48 32.14
N ASN A 460 -24.52 -5.31 32.33
CA ASN A 460 -25.72 -5.22 31.51
C ASN A 460 -26.52 -3.97 31.93
N LEU A 461 -26.68 -3.00 31.03
CA LEU A 461 -27.46 -1.79 31.29
C LEU A 461 -28.95 -1.98 31.01
N TRP A 462 -29.38 -3.00 30.27
CA TRP A 462 -30.79 -3.16 29.89
C TRP A 462 -31.63 -3.82 31.00
N GLU A 463 -32.74 -3.17 31.36
CA GLU A 463 -33.77 -3.74 32.23
C GLU A 463 -35.16 -3.71 31.59
N LEU A 464 -35.97 -4.71 31.93
CA LEU A 464 -37.37 -4.84 31.55
C LEU A 464 -38.30 -4.16 32.58
N GLY A 465 -39.34 -3.50 32.08
CA GLY A 465 -40.55 -3.14 32.83
C GLY A 465 -40.81 -1.64 32.93
N THR A 466 -41.99 -1.29 33.46
CA THR A 466 -42.50 0.07 33.52
C THR A 466 -41.48 1.07 34.11
N PRO A 467 -41.20 2.21 33.44
CA PRO A 467 -40.34 3.25 33.98
C PRO A 467 -40.89 3.88 35.27
N GLY A 468 -39.98 4.50 36.03
CA GLY A 468 -40.31 5.31 37.21
C GLY A 468 -39.41 6.54 37.41
N ASN A 469 -38.45 6.73 36.49
CA ASN A 469 -37.50 7.85 36.44
C ASN A 469 -37.91 8.80 35.27
N ARG A 470 -37.10 9.81 34.94
CA ARG A 470 -37.48 10.94 34.07
C ARG A 470 -38.07 10.56 32.69
N LEU A 471 -37.64 9.46 32.09
CA LEU A 471 -38.28 8.73 30.99
C LEU A 471 -39.65 8.14 31.42
N ASN A 472 -40.62 8.98 31.79
CA ASN A 472 -41.81 8.60 32.59
C ASN A 472 -43.16 8.78 31.88
N GLU A 473 -43.18 9.14 30.60
CA GLU A 473 -44.42 9.37 29.85
C GLU A 473 -44.77 8.20 28.93
N SER A 474 -46.06 7.98 28.71
CA SER A 474 -46.59 6.70 28.22
C SER A 474 -46.43 6.51 26.71
N ILE A 475 -45.66 5.50 26.33
CA ILE A 475 -45.88 4.75 25.09
C ILE A 475 -47.01 3.72 25.35
N SER A 476 -47.13 2.64 24.58
CA SER A 476 -48.26 1.71 24.63
C SER A 476 -48.16 0.75 25.83
N GLY A 477 -49.14 -0.16 25.97
CA GLY A 477 -49.05 -1.28 26.90
C GLY A 477 -48.97 -0.89 28.38
N LEU A 478 -47.89 -1.34 29.03
CA LEU A 478 -47.47 -1.14 30.42
C LEU A 478 -45.99 -1.57 30.67
N ASN A 479 -45.40 -2.37 29.78
CA ASN A 479 -44.02 -2.83 29.75
C ASN A 479 -43.20 -2.18 28.62
N VAL A 480 -41.90 -2.00 28.83
CA VAL A 480 -40.91 -1.59 27.83
C VAL A 480 -39.53 -2.14 28.21
N TRP A 481 -38.57 -2.16 27.28
CA TRP A 481 -37.14 -2.33 27.61
C TRP A 481 -36.44 -0.97 27.67
N LYS A 482 -35.56 -0.77 28.65
CA LYS A 482 -34.87 0.50 28.87
C LYS A 482 -33.50 0.35 29.50
N THR A 483 -32.64 1.34 29.30
CA THR A 483 -31.30 1.39 29.88
C THR A 483 -31.34 1.92 31.32
N LYS A 484 -31.01 1.06 32.27
CA LYS A 484 -30.95 1.29 33.71
C LYS A 484 -29.65 1.99 34.12
N LEU A 485 -29.48 3.25 33.75
CA LEU A 485 -28.39 4.06 34.32
C LEU A 485 -28.70 4.34 35.81
N THR A 486 -27.73 4.10 36.69
CA THR A 486 -27.93 4.16 38.16
C THR A 486 -26.75 4.79 38.90
N GLU A 487 -26.98 5.12 40.17
CA GLU A 487 -25.95 5.50 41.16
C GLU A 487 -24.84 4.45 41.39
N ASN A 488 -24.93 3.25 40.79
CA ASN A 488 -23.88 2.22 40.86
C ASN A 488 -22.94 2.21 39.65
N ILE A 489 -23.23 2.98 38.59
CA ILE A 489 -22.26 3.19 37.49
C ILE A 489 -21.32 4.31 37.97
N GLY A 490 -20.08 3.96 38.24
CA GLY A 490 -19.07 4.87 38.75
C GLY A 490 -18.53 5.80 37.67
N ASN A 491 -18.01 6.96 38.10
CA ASN A 491 -17.25 7.86 37.22
C ASN A 491 -15.91 7.24 36.75
N GLU A 492 -15.55 6.07 37.27
CA GLU A 492 -14.35 5.29 36.93
C GLU A 492 -14.64 4.10 35.98
N ASP A 493 -15.92 3.81 35.69
CA ASP A 493 -16.34 2.75 34.74
C ASP A 493 -16.26 3.28 33.29
N LYS A 494 -15.09 3.15 32.66
CA LYS A 494 -14.83 3.69 31.31
C LYS A 494 -15.31 2.75 30.21
N ARG A 495 -16.15 3.27 29.30
CA ARG A 495 -16.68 2.62 28.08
C ARG A 495 -17.51 1.35 28.38
N LEU A 496 -18.78 1.57 28.76
CA LEU A 496 -19.76 0.49 28.90
C LEU A 496 -20.57 0.33 27.62
N SER A 497 -20.76 -0.90 27.17
CA SER A 497 -21.65 -1.24 26.06
C SER A 497 -22.51 -2.45 26.42
N SER A 498 -23.76 -2.44 25.95
CA SER A 498 -24.74 -3.48 26.27
C SER A 498 -25.79 -3.58 25.16
N ALA A 499 -26.27 -4.79 24.88
CA ALA A 499 -27.24 -5.05 23.82
C ALA A 499 -28.55 -5.61 24.36
N LEU A 500 -29.66 -5.22 23.74
CA LEU A 500 -30.95 -5.88 23.83
C LEU A 500 -31.09 -6.81 22.61
N ILE A 501 -31.08 -8.12 22.83
CA ILE A 501 -31.15 -9.16 21.80
C ILE A 501 -32.60 -9.64 21.64
N SER A 502 -33.03 -9.88 20.39
CA SER A 502 -34.33 -10.43 20.01
C SER A 502 -34.36 -11.97 19.94
N PRO A 503 -35.54 -12.57 19.75
CA PRO A 503 -35.67 -13.94 19.25
C PRO A 503 -34.92 -14.19 17.95
N ILE A 504 -34.83 -15.48 17.61
CA ILE A 504 -34.42 -15.96 16.30
C ILE A 504 -35.68 -16.02 15.42
N PHE A 505 -35.56 -15.60 14.16
CA PHE A 505 -36.65 -15.49 13.19
C PHE A 505 -36.34 -16.29 11.92
N ASP A 506 -37.37 -16.98 11.40
CA ASP A 506 -37.31 -17.75 10.15
C ASP A 506 -37.79 -16.91 8.95
N PHE A 507 -36.85 -16.51 8.09
CA PHE A 507 -37.07 -15.73 6.87
C PHE A 507 -37.13 -16.60 5.58
N THR A 508 -37.35 -17.92 5.67
CA THR A 508 -37.34 -18.82 4.49
C THR A 508 -38.54 -18.71 3.54
N ASP A 509 -39.57 -17.92 3.87
CA ASP A 509 -40.70 -17.67 2.97
C ASP A 509 -40.27 -16.84 1.73
N GLU A 510 -40.73 -17.21 0.53
CA GLU A 510 -40.20 -16.76 -0.77
C GLU A 510 -40.47 -15.26 -1.08
N SER A 511 -41.05 -14.50 -0.16
CA SER A 511 -41.28 -13.07 -0.29
C SER A 511 -40.00 -12.26 -0.06
N LYS A 512 -39.38 -11.74 -1.15
CA LYS A 512 -38.23 -10.78 -1.13
C LYS A 512 -38.55 -9.41 -0.48
N ASN A 513 -39.40 -9.32 0.54
CA ASN A 513 -39.81 -8.05 1.13
C ASN A 513 -40.18 -8.15 2.62
N HIS A 514 -39.30 -7.61 3.46
CA HIS A 514 -39.44 -7.61 4.91
C HIS A 514 -38.97 -6.26 5.51
N GLU A 515 -39.70 -5.73 6.49
CA GLU A 515 -39.38 -4.49 7.21
C GLU A 515 -39.32 -4.77 8.72
N LEU A 516 -38.21 -4.40 9.36
CA LEU A 516 -38.08 -4.33 10.82
C LEU A 516 -38.47 -2.92 11.26
N SER A 517 -39.33 -2.80 12.27
CA SER A 517 -39.77 -1.52 12.83
C SER A 517 -39.81 -1.58 14.36
N PHE A 518 -39.48 -0.47 15.04
CA PHE A 518 -39.67 -0.30 16.49
C PHE A 518 -39.79 1.19 16.87
N SER A 519 -40.42 1.46 18.01
CA SER A 519 -40.47 2.78 18.65
C SER A 519 -39.28 2.96 19.61
N PHE A 520 -38.67 4.14 19.65
CA PHE A 520 -37.67 4.46 20.68
C PHE A 520 -37.76 5.89 21.23
N ILE A 521 -37.27 6.08 22.45
CA ILE A 521 -36.98 7.39 23.06
C ILE A 521 -35.51 7.38 23.51
N MET A 522 -34.80 8.48 23.29
CA MET A 522 -33.46 8.72 23.81
C MET A 522 -33.44 10.05 24.59
N GLU A 523 -33.08 10.01 25.88
CA GLU A 523 -32.84 11.22 26.69
C GLU A 523 -31.32 11.47 26.83
N ASN A 524 -30.90 12.69 26.50
CA ASN A 524 -29.54 13.20 26.63
C ASN A 524 -29.60 14.66 27.10
N ALA A 525 -29.10 14.94 28.31
CA ALA A 525 -29.12 16.28 28.89
C ALA A 525 -27.97 17.17 28.36
N TYR A 526 -28.29 18.38 27.90
CA TYR A 526 -27.31 19.44 27.60
C TYR A 526 -27.58 20.69 28.45
N SER A 527 -26.53 21.38 28.92
CA SER A 527 -26.65 22.46 29.92
C SER A 527 -25.69 23.62 29.66
N GLU A 528 -26.08 24.55 28.77
CA GLU A 528 -25.32 25.77 28.48
C GLU A 528 -25.03 26.63 29.73
N ALA A 529 -25.93 26.59 30.72
CA ALA A 529 -25.93 27.51 31.85
C ALA A 529 -24.73 27.38 32.82
N SER A 530 -23.91 26.35 32.66
CA SER A 530 -22.81 26.01 33.58
C SER A 530 -21.41 25.99 32.95
N GLY A 531 -21.30 25.82 31.62
CA GLY A 531 -20.03 25.55 30.96
C GLY A 531 -19.43 24.18 31.34
N VAL A 532 -20.27 23.22 31.74
CA VAL A 532 -19.89 21.85 32.11
C VAL A 532 -20.55 20.88 31.15
N PHE A 533 -19.76 20.04 30.50
CA PHE A 533 -20.26 18.94 29.68
C PHE A 533 -21.04 17.96 30.57
N SER A 534 -22.30 17.72 30.19
CA SER A 534 -23.17 16.76 30.87
C SER A 534 -22.85 15.36 30.32
N SER A 535 -22.80 14.37 31.22
CA SER A 535 -22.70 12.96 30.84
C SER A 535 -23.99 12.49 30.15
N GLY A 536 -23.88 11.87 28.98
CA GLY A 536 -25.02 11.29 28.26
C GLY A 536 -24.60 10.06 27.44
N PRO A 537 -25.55 9.31 26.87
CA PRO A 537 -25.25 8.18 25.99
C PRO A 537 -24.53 8.65 24.72
N PHE A 538 -23.52 7.87 24.30
CA PHE A 538 -22.68 8.21 23.14
C PHE A 538 -23.13 7.53 21.84
N GLY A 539 -24.19 6.71 21.89
CA GLY A 539 -24.93 6.31 20.71
C GLY A 539 -25.75 5.04 20.89
N MET A 540 -26.57 4.78 19.88
CA MET A 540 -27.33 3.54 19.69
C MET A 540 -27.18 3.07 18.24
N ASN A 541 -27.07 1.76 18.01
CA ASN A 541 -27.14 1.16 16.67
C ASN A 541 -27.93 -0.15 16.69
N VAL A 542 -28.30 -0.65 15.51
CA VAL A 542 -29.01 -1.92 15.32
C VAL A 542 -28.12 -2.87 14.52
N GLN A 543 -28.10 -4.14 14.91
CA GLN A 543 -27.28 -5.18 14.31
C GLN A 543 -28.12 -6.45 14.10
N PHE A 544 -27.69 -7.30 13.17
CA PHE A 544 -28.29 -8.61 12.91
C PHE A 544 -27.22 -9.70 12.92
N SER A 545 -27.66 -10.95 13.00
CA SER A 545 -26.80 -12.13 12.89
C SER A 545 -27.53 -13.25 12.14
N LEU A 546 -26.75 -14.05 11.42
CA LEU A 546 -27.18 -15.18 10.59
C LEU A 546 -26.72 -16.54 11.16
N ASP A 547 -25.90 -16.51 12.21
CA ASP A 547 -25.23 -17.65 12.82
C ASP A 547 -25.58 -17.81 14.30
N ASN A 548 -26.79 -17.36 14.67
CA ASN A 548 -27.35 -17.46 16.03
C ASN A 548 -26.55 -16.65 17.07
N GLY A 549 -26.01 -15.50 16.64
CA GLY A 549 -25.32 -14.53 17.49
C GLY A 549 -23.83 -14.80 17.73
N ALA A 550 -23.19 -15.65 16.93
CA ALA A 550 -21.75 -15.91 17.00
C ALA A 550 -20.93 -14.79 16.32
N THR A 551 -21.40 -14.28 15.18
CA THR A 551 -20.96 -13.04 14.53
C THR A 551 -22.15 -12.07 14.38
N TRP A 552 -21.88 -10.78 14.23
CA TRP A 552 -22.91 -9.73 14.17
C TRP A 552 -22.54 -8.66 13.14
N GLU A 553 -23.46 -8.35 12.24
CA GLU A 553 -23.32 -7.38 11.17
C GLU A 553 -24.21 -6.15 11.46
N LEU A 554 -23.80 -4.97 10.98
CA LEU A 554 -24.51 -3.72 11.23
C LEU A 554 -25.76 -3.63 10.34
N LEU A 555 -26.93 -3.37 10.94
CA LEU A 555 -28.18 -3.30 10.18
C LEU A 555 -28.40 -1.89 9.63
N GLY A 556 -27.95 -1.67 8.40
CA GLY A 556 -28.12 -0.40 7.69
C GLY A 556 -26.77 0.09 7.19
N ASP A 557 -26.61 0.03 5.87
CA ASP A 557 -25.43 0.47 5.15
C ASP A 557 -25.88 1.63 4.25
N VAL A 558 -25.41 2.84 4.57
CA VAL A 558 -25.60 4.05 3.78
C VAL A 558 -24.23 4.67 3.67
N ASP A 559 -23.78 4.86 2.43
CA ASP A 559 -22.43 5.29 2.09
C ASP A 559 -22.29 6.79 2.40
N ASP A 560 -21.87 7.12 3.63
CA ASP A 560 -21.43 8.46 4.01
C ASP A 560 -20.04 8.44 4.69
N ASP A 561 -19.23 9.45 4.41
CA ASP A 561 -17.84 9.60 4.87
C ASP A 561 -17.71 9.80 6.41
N ALA A 562 -18.79 9.66 7.18
CA ALA A 562 -18.80 9.80 8.64
C ALA A 562 -18.71 8.45 9.38
N GLY A 563 -19.05 7.34 8.72
CA GLY A 563 -18.74 5.98 9.17
C GLY A 563 -19.73 5.36 10.16
N THR A 564 -20.53 4.42 9.64
CA THR A 564 -21.43 3.48 10.34
C THR A 564 -22.70 4.06 10.99
N ASN A 565 -23.82 3.37 10.74
CA ASN A 565 -25.17 3.61 11.27
C ASN A 565 -25.25 3.66 12.82
N TRP A 566 -24.92 4.81 13.40
CA TRP A 566 -25.16 5.15 14.81
C TRP A 566 -26.07 6.38 14.94
N TYR A 567 -27.07 6.28 15.81
CA TYR A 567 -27.77 7.45 16.30
C TYR A 567 -26.87 8.23 17.28
N ASN A 568 -26.56 9.49 16.96
CA ASN A 568 -25.82 10.51 17.74
C ASN A 568 -24.28 10.35 17.82
N ILE A 569 -23.54 10.92 16.85
CA ILE A 569 -22.05 10.96 16.86
C ILE A 569 -21.48 12.38 17.12
N ALA A 570 -20.70 12.51 18.21
CA ALA A 570 -19.57 13.43 18.45
C ALA A 570 -19.77 14.97 18.63
N GLU A 571 -18.66 15.60 19.05
CA GLU A 571 -18.60 16.82 19.86
C GLU A 571 -18.44 18.15 19.07
N SER A 572 -18.64 18.18 17.75
CA SER A 572 -18.38 19.38 16.93
C SER A 572 -19.45 19.66 15.87
N SER A 573 -19.60 20.93 15.50
CA SER A 573 -20.87 21.49 15.02
C SER A 573 -21.15 21.34 13.51
N SER A 574 -21.57 20.16 13.07
CA SER A 574 -22.36 19.97 11.83
C SER A 574 -22.98 18.57 11.81
N ILE A 575 -24.32 18.49 11.78
CA ILE A 575 -25.07 17.23 11.69
C ILE A 575 -25.88 17.21 10.39
N VAL A 576 -25.77 16.10 9.65
CA VAL A 576 -26.69 15.69 8.58
C VAL A 576 -27.40 14.41 9.08
N PHE A 577 -28.61 14.16 8.58
CA PHE A 577 -29.41 12.98 8.92
C PHE A 577 -29.63 12.13 7.66
N PRO A 578 -29.76 10.79 7.76
CA PRO A 578 -30.38 10.01 6.69
C PRO A 578 -31.81 10.53 6.44
N GLU A 579 -32.20 10.66 5.17
CA GLU A 579 -33.28 11.57 4.79
C GLU A 579 -34.68 11.16 5.28
N LEU A 580 -35.16 11.86 6.32
CA LEU A 580 -36.54 12.31 6.38
C LEU A 580 -36.60 13.82 6.63
N ALA A 581 -36.89 14.56 5.55
CA ALA A 581 -37.06 16.00 5.44
C ALA A 581 -35.78 16.88 5.47
N SER A 582 -35.48 17.46 4.31
CA SER A 582 -34.39 18.39 4.02
C SER A 582 -34.55 19.78 4.69
N SER A 583 -34.36 19.87 6.01
CA SER A 583 -34.04 21.13 6.70
C SER A 583 -33.40 20.86 8.07
N GLY A 584 -32.16 21.30 8.26
CA GLY A 584 -31.31 20.87 9.39
C GLY A 584 -31.73 21.32 10.80
N TRP A 585 -31.15 20.63 11.78
CA TRP A 585 -31.24 20.86 13.24
C TRP A 585 -32.61 20.67 13.90
N ILE A 586 -32.94 19.43 14.30
CA ILE A 586 -33.94 19.16 15.33
C ILE A 586 -33.26 18.90 16.68
N GLN A 587 -32.99 19.98 17.41
CA GLN A 587 -32.74 19.93 18.85
C GLN A 587 -34.10 19.75 19.56
N GLN A 588 -34.50 18.53 19.96
CA GLN A 588 -35.74 18.35 20.74
C GLN A 588 -35.54 18.69 22.25
N THR A 589 -35.02 19.89 22.52
CA THR A 589 -35.20 20.55 23.81
C THR A 589 -36.51 21.34 23.75
N ILE A 590 -37.63 20.70 24.06
CA ILE A 590 -38.90 21.40 24.24
C ILE A 590 -38.86 22.15 25.58
N GLU A 591 -38.27 23.35 25.58
CA GLU A 591 -38.52 24.34 26.63
C GLU A 591 -39.99 24.79 26.57
N VAL A 592 -40.84 24.21 27.41
CA VAL A 592 -42.02 24.91 27.91
C VAL A 592 -41.70 25.50 29.28
N LEU A 593 -41.63 26.83 29.31
CA LEU A 593 -41.53 27.67 30.50
C LEU A 593 -42.79 27.59 31.39
N ASP A 594 -43.10 26.41 31.95
CA ASP A 594 -43.89 26.23 33.18
C ASP A 594 -43.88 24.79 33.78
N GLY A 595 -43.07 23.85 33.27
CA GLY A 595 -42.61 22.69 34.06
C GLY A 595 -43.26 21.32 33.82
N ASP A 596 -43.91 21.08 32.68
CA ASP A 596 -44.15 19.75 32.12
C ASP A 596 -43.27 19.60 30.85
N THR A 597 -42.57 18.46 30.69
CA THR A 597 -41.71 18.16 29.52
C THR A 597 -42.14 16.85 28.87
N THR A 598 -42.82 16.94 27.73
CA THR A 598 -43.35 15.79 26.98
C THR A 598 -42.30 15.20 26.04
N PHE A 599 -42.05 13.90 26.15
CA PHE A 599 -41.20 13.15 25.23
C PHE A 599 -42.05 12.55 24.10
N ILE A 600 -41.50 12.45 22.89
CA ILE A 600 -42.19 11.89 21.71
C ILE A 600 -41.38 10.71 21.19
N PRO A 601 -41.96 9.49 21.07
CA PRO A 601 -41.30 8.36 20.44
C PRO A 601 -40.94 8.62 18.98
N VAL A 602 -39.79 8.11 18.56
CA VAL A 602 -39.34 8.06 17.16
C VAL A 602 -39.53 6.64 16.64
N GLU A 603 -40.14 6.50 15.47
CA GLU A 603 -40.28 5.21 14.78
C GLU A 603 -39.01 4.96 13.94
N ALA A 604 -38.26 3.90 14.26
CA ALA A 604 -37.17 3.40 13.44
C ALA A 604 -37.68 2.31 12.49
N LYS A 605 -37.17 2.30 11.25
CA LYS A 605 -37.52 1.33 10.21
C LYS A 605 -36.29 0.93 9.41
N TYR A 606 -36.15 -0.37 9.17
CA TYR A 606 -35.05 -0.99 8.43
C TYR A 606 -35.60 -1.96 7.39
N ASN A 607 -35.14 -1.84 6.15
CA ASN A 607 -35.40 -2.82 5.11
C ASN A 607 -34.53 -4.06 5.37
N VAL A 608 -35.15 -5.15 5.83
CA VAL A 608 -34.50 -6.43 6.17
C VAL A 608 -34.72 -7.49 5.08
N SER A 609 -35.15 -7.08 3.89
CA SER A 609 -35.50 -7.98 2.78
C SER A 609 -34.33 -8.83 2.27
N PHE A 610 -33.10 -8.38 2.47
CA PHE A 610 -31.89 -9.12 2.12
C PHE A 610 -31.69 -10.40 2.97
N LEU A 611 -32.37 -10.51 4.12
CA LEU A 611 -32.39 -11.68 5.00
C LEU A 611 -33.34 -12.80 4.52
N THR A 612 -34.01 -12.61 3.37
CA THR A 612 -34.91 -13.62 2.78
C THR A 612 -34.14 -14.89 2.41
N GLY A 613 -34.55 -16.03 2.97
CA GLY A 613 -33.93 -17.35 2.76
C GLY A 613 -33.13 -17.90 3.96
N PHE A 614 -33.00 -17.16 5.06
CA PHE A 614 -32.26 -17.59 6.25
C PHE A 614 -33.20 -18.12 7.36
N GLU A 615 -32.90 -19.30 7.91
CA GLU A 615 -33.69 -19.96 8.99
C GLU A 615 -33.42 -19.41 10.40
N GLN A 616 -32.33 -18.66 10.61
CA GLN A 616 -31.77 -18.36 11.94
C GLN A 616 -31.32 -16.90 12.08
N VAL A 617 -32.23 -15.95 11.86
CA VAL A 617 -31.94 -14.51 11.89
C VAL A 617 -32.32 -13.91 13.25
N ASN A 618 -31.38 -13.35 14.01
CA ASN A 618 -31.70 -12.53 15.19
C ASN A 618 -31.14 -11.12 15.08
N PHE A 619 -31.72 -10.19 15.84
CA PHE A 619 -31.37 -8.77 15.87
C PHE A 619 -30.91 -8.37 17.28
N ARG A 620 -30.11 -7.30 17.36
CA ARG A 620 -29.81 -6.65 18.64
C ARG A 620 -29.72 -5.14 18.51
N ILE A 621 -30.20 -4.44 19.54
CA ILE A 621 -30.07 -2.99 19.69
C ILE A 621 -28.92 -2.74 20.66
N VAL A 622 -27.81 -2.20 20.15
CA VAL A 622 -26.60 -1.91 20.91
C VAL A 622 -26.66 -0.48 21.44
N PHE A 623 -26.34 -0.31 22.72
CA PHE A 623 -26.30 0.98 23.41
C PHE A 623 -24.94 1.20 24.08
N TYR A 624 -24.40 2.42 23.97
CA TYR A 624 -23.03 2.76 24.36
C TYR A 624 -22.93 4.01 25.24
N VAL A 625 -22.08 3.95 26.27
CA VAL A 625 -21.84 5.01 27.26
C VAL A 625 -20.34 5.26 27.40
N ILE A 626 -19.92 6.52 27.30
CA ILE A 626 -18.54 6.95 27.59
C ILE A 626 -18.44 7.77 28.88
N GLU A 627 -17.21 8.03 29.30
CA GLU A 627 -16.85 8.79 30.50
C GLU A 627 -17.42 10.22 30.54
N GLY A 628 -17.99 10.63 31.68
CA GLY A 628 -18.56 11.96 31.88
C GLY A 628 -18.23 12.58 33.25
N PHE A 629 -18.01 13.89 33.30
CA PHE A 629 -17.29 14.60 34.36
C PHE A 629 -18.10 15.02 35.62
N ASN A 630 -19.26 14.44 35.90
CA ASN A 630 -20.22 14.99 36.89
C ASN A 630 -20.19 14.30 38.29
N GLU A 631 -20.31 15.03 39.40
CA GLU A 631 -20.32 14.48 40.79
C GLU A 631 -21.70 13.94 41.26
N LEU A 632 -22.67 13.79 40.37
CA LEU A 632 -24.08 13.46 40.63
C LEU A 632 -24.50 12.08 40.05
N GLY A 633 -23.72 11.54 39.10
CA GLY A 633 -23.97 10.25 38.43
C GLY A 633 -24.97 10.32 37.28
N TYR A 634 -25.12 9.19 36.58
CA TYR A 634 -25.97 9.01 35.39
C TYR A 634 -27.46 8.85 35.76
N GLN A 635 -28.08 9.85 36.39
CA GLN A 635 -29.40 9.71 37.03
C GLN A 635 -30.62 10.12 36.16
N ALA A 636 -30.44 10.47 34.88
CA ALA A 636 -31.54 10.94 34.02
C ALA A 636 -31.53 10.38 32.57
N ASP A 637 -30.35 10.14 32.02
CA ASP A 637 -30.14 9.89 30.58
C ASP A 637 -30.31 8.40 30.22
N GLY A 638 -30.59 8.09 28.94
CA GLY A 638 -30.74 6.70 28.49
C GLY A 638 -31.63 6.49 27.25
N VAL A 639 -31.83 5.22 26.88
CA VAL A 639 -32.71 4.75 25.80
C VAL A 639 -33.85 3.88 26.34
N LEU A 640 -34.99 3.94 25.67
CA LEU A 640 -36.19 3.12 25.88
C LEU A 640 -36.68 2.61 24.51
N ILE A 641 -36.99 1.31 24.39
CA ILE A 641 -37.50 0.63 23.20
C ILE A 641 -38.91 0.06 23.44
N ASP A 642 -39.79 0.19 22.46
CA ASP A 642 -41.17 -0.33 22.41
C ASP A 642 -41.56 -0.71 20.95
N ASP A 643 -42.75 -1.26 20.72
CA ASP A 643 -43.36 -1.53 19.41
C ASP A 643 -42.52 -2.37 18.40
N PHE A 644 -41.67 -3.30 18.85
CA PHE A 644 -40.79 -4.10 17.97
C PHE A 644 -41.57 -5.09 17.08
N GLN A 645 -41.46 -4.98 15.76
CA GLN A 645 -42.19 -5.83 14.81
C GLN A 645 -41.40 -6.10 13.52
N ILE A 646 -41.63 -7.27 12.92
CA ILE A 646 -41.15 -7.66 11.59
C ILE A 646 -42.36 -7.88 10.69
N LEU A 647 -42.47 -7.05 9.65
CA LEU A 647 -43.59 -6.99 8.72
C LEU A 647 -43.17 -7.43 7.30
N LYS A 648 -44.14 -7.77 6.45
CA LYS A 648 -43.96 -7.92 5.00
C LYS A 648 -44.44 -6.66 4.29
N SER A 649 -43.67 -6.20 3.30
CA SER A 649 -43.85 -4.90 2.65
C SER A 649 -44.32 -5.00 1.19
N ASN A 650 -44.90 -3.91 0.66
CA ASN A 650 -45.23 -3.78 -0.77
C ASN A 650 -43.95 -3.62 -1.61
N PRO A 651 -43.90 -4.17 -2.85
CA PRO A 651 -42.74 -4.05 -3.71
C PRO A 651 -42.52 -2.58 -4.11
N THR A 652 -41.27 -2.12 -4.16
CA THR A 652 -40.89 -0.74 -4.51
C THR A 652 -40.03 -0.75 -5.77
N ALA A 653 -40.43 -0.02 -6.81
CA ALA A 653 -39.80 -0.03 -8.12
C ALA A 653 -38.67 1.02 -8.24
N GLU A 654 -37.47 0.58 -8.59
CA GLU A 654 -36.28 1.41 -8.83
C GLU A 654 -35.27 0.69 -9.74
N PHE A 655 -34.52 1.44 -10.55
CA PHE A 655 -33.49 0.92 -11.47
C PHE A 655 -32.42 1.96 -11.82
N THR A 656 -31.27 1.51 -12.31
CA THR A 656 -30.24 2.37 -12.91
C THR A 656 -29.70 1.75 -14.21
N VAL A 657 -28.64 2.32 -14.78
CA VAL A 657 -27.79 1.72 -15.80
C VAL A 657 -26.38 1.51 -15.24
N SER A 658 -25.72 0.42 -15.65
CA SER A 658 -24.33 0.13 -15.27
C SER A 658 -23.29 0.87 -16.13
N ASN A 659 -23.76 1.57 -17.16
CA ASN A 659 -22.97 2.37 -18.09
C ASN A 659 -23.61 3.75 -18.24
N SER A 660 -23.01 4.64 -19.06
CA SER A 660 -23.46 6.02 -19.22
C SER A 660 -24.94 6.14 -19.66
N GLU A 661 -25.66 7.12 -19.09
CA GLU A 661 -26.97 7.58 -19.56
C GLU A 661 -26.88 8.30 -20.93
N PHE A 662 -25.68 8.75 -21.32
CA PHE A 662 -25.34 9.31 -22.63
C PHE A 662 -24.52 8.32 -23.47
N ILE A 663 -25.05 7.86 -24.62
CA ILE A 663 -24.43 6.84 -25.49
C ILE A 663 -24.49 7.20 -26.98
N PHE A 664 -23.88 6.40 -27.86
CA PHE A 664 -23.94 6.56 -29.31
C PHE A 664 -24.84 5.48 -29.97
N PRO A 665 -25.47 5.75 -31.13
CA PRO A 665 -26.32 4.78 -31.83
C PRO A 665 -25.57 3.51 -32.21
N GLY A 666 -26.04 2.37 -31.68
CA GLY A 666 -25.42 1.05 -31.83
C GLY A 666 -24.76 0.51 -30.57
N ASP A 667 -24.58 1.32 -29.53
CA ASP A 667 -24.01 0.89 -28.25
C ASP A 667 -25.04 0.07 -27.44
N GLU A 668 -24.55 -0.84 -26.60
CA GLU A 668 -25.38 -1.68 -25.71
C GLU A 668 -25.42 -1.07 -24.30
N ILE A 669 -26.61 -0.70 -23.85
CA ILE A 669 -26.88 -0.30 -22.47
C ILE A 669 -27.28 -1.54 -21.67
N ALA A 670 -26.77 -1.65 -20.44
CA ALA A 670 -27.15 -2.66 -19.48
C ALA A 670 -27.87 -2.00 -18.30
N PHE A 671 -29.15 -2.32 -18.14
CA PHE A 671 -29.99 -1.80 -17.05
C PHE A 671 -29.85 -2.68 -15.81
N GLU A 672 -29.67 -2.03 -14.66
CA GLU A 672 -29.55 -2.68 -13.35
C GLU A 672 -30.83 -2.50 -12.54
N TYR A 673 -31.33 -3.62 -12.04
CA TYR A 673 -32.51 -3.73 -11.21
C TYR A 673 -32.16 -3.40 -9.75
N LEU A 674 -32.74 -2.32 -9.22
CA LEU A 674 -32.57 -1.87 -7.83
C LEU A 674 -33.85 -2.05 -6.99
N SER A 675 -34.90 -2.68 -7.55
CA SER A 675 -36.22 -2.74 -6.95
C SER A 675 -36.35 -3.81 -5.84
N THR A 676 -37.31 -3.66 -4.94
CA THR A 676 -37.56 -4.60 -3.82
C THR A 676 -38.85 -5.39 -4.00
N GLY A 677 -38.96 -6.54 -3.33
CA GLY A 677 -40.21 -7.33 -3.23
C GLY A 677 -40.75 -8.01 -4.50
N ALA A 678 -40.17 -7.78 -5.68
CA ALA A 678 -40.72 -8.25 -6.93
C ALA A 678 -40.59 -9.78 -7.16
N THR A 679 -41.56 -10.31 -7.90
CA THR A 679 -41.59 -11.68 -8.43
C THR A 679 -41.66 -11.73 -9.97
N SER A 680 -41.93 -10.59 -10.61
CA SER A 680 -41.89 -10.41 -12.07
C SER A 680 -41.65 -8.94 -12.45
N PHE A 681 -41.05 -8.74 -13.62
CA PHE A 681 -40.58 -7.44 -14.12
C PHE A 681 -41.10 -7.20 -15.55
N VAL A 682 -41.41 -5.95 -15.88
CA VAL A 682 -41.74 -5.50 -17.24
C VAL A 682 -41.06 -4.15 -17.49
N TRP A 683 -40.10 -4.14 -18.41
CA TRP A 683 -39.36 -2.97 -18.86
C TRP A 683 -39.95 -2.42 -20.17
N ASN A 684 -39.88 -1.11 -20.35
CA ASN A 684 -40.17 -0.40 -21.59
C ASN A 684 -39.09 0.67 -21.81
N PHE A 685 -38.42 0.64 -22.96
CA PHE A 685 -37.23 1.46 -23.26
C PHE A 685 -37.53 2.75 -24.04
N GLY A 686 -38.79 3.16 -24.13
CA GLY A 686 -39.24 4.39 -24.81
C GLY A 686 -39.28 4.30 -26.34
N ASP A 687 -38.36 3.55 -26.95
CA ASP A 687 -38.29 3.31 -28.40
C ASP A 687 -39.38 2.37 -28.95
N GLY A 688 -40.15 1.74 -28.06
CA GLY A 688 -41.20 0.76 -28.37
C GLY A 688 -40.81 -0.70 -28.16
N ASN A 689 -39.57 -0.98 -27.71
CA ASN A 689 -39.13 -2.30 -27.26
C ASN A 689 -39.33 -2.48 -25.74
N THR A 690 -39.41 -3.75 -25.32
CA THR A 690 -39.74 -4.15 -23.94
C THR A 690 -38.99 -5.41 -23.53
N SER A 691 -38.70 -5.58 -22.24
CA SER A 691 -38.08 -6.80 -21.68
C SER A 691 -38.78 -7.30 -20.42
N ASN A 692 -38.62 -8.60 -20.11
CA ASN A 692 -39.12 -9.24 -18.89
C ASN A 692 -37.99 -9.92 -18.09
N LEU A 693 -36.74 -9.54 -18.33
CA LEU A 693 -35.59 -9.98 -17.54
C LEU A 693 -35.45 -9.09 -16.28
N GLU A 694 -34.78 -9.60 -15.24
CA GLU A 694 -34.45 -8.82 -14.04
C GLU A 694 -33.48 -7.68 -14.44
N ASN A 695 -32.29 -8.03 -14.96
CA ASN A 695 -31.33 -7.10 -15.58
C ASN A 695 -31.27 -7.32 -17.11
N PRO A 696 -31.87 -6.44 -17.94
CA PRO A 696 -31.82 -6.53 -19.41
C PRO A 696 -30.71 -5.66 -20.03
N THR A 697 -30.25 -6.07 -21.21
CA THR A 697 -29.53 -5.16 -22.13
C THR A 697 -30.43 -4.67 -23.26
N HIS A 698 -30.12 -3.51 -23.83
CA HIS A 698 -30.82 -2.92 -24.99
C HIS A 698 -29.88 -2.10 -25.87
N ILE A 699 -30.21 -1.95 -27.15
CA ILE A 699 -29.40 -1.19 -28.14
C ILE A 699 -30.31 -0.18 -28.85
N TYR A 700 -30.02 1.10 -28.68
CA TYR A 700 -30.69 2.19 -29.39
C TYR A 700 -30.04 2.43 -30.76
N THR A 701 -30.87 2.64 -31.79
CA THR A 701 -30.42 2.70 -33.20
C THR A 701 -30.68 4.04 -33.90
N GLN A 702 -31.19 5.03 -33.17
CA GLN A 702 -31.42 6.41 -33.60
C GLN A 702 -31.10 7.32 -32.41
N GLY A 703 -30.52 8.50 -32.68
CA GLY A 703 -30.29 9.50 -31.64
C GLY A 703 -31.58 10.16 -31.14
N GLY A 704 -31.49 10.84 -30.00
CA GLY A 704 -32.61 11.42 -29.24
C GLY A 704 -32.67 10.92 -27.79
N SER A 705 -33.56 11.50 -27.00
CA SER A 705 -33.79 11.12 -25.59
C SER A 705 -35.00 10.19 -25.45
N TYR A 706 -34.92 9.26 -24.50
CA TYR A 706 -35.89 8.16 -24.33
C TYR A 706 -36.34 8.03 -22.87
N ASP A 707 -37.67 7.99 -22.67
CA ASP A 707 -38.28 7.69 -21.37
C ASP A 707 -38.19 6.18 -21.08
N VAL A 708 -37.70 5.78 -19.91
CA VAL A 708 -37.59 4.38 -19.50
C VAL A 708 -38.48 4.10 -18.29
N SER A 709 -39.21 2.99 -18.31
CA SER A 709 -40.06 2.57 -17.18
C SER A 709 -39.91 1.10 -16.83
N LEU A 710 -39.93 0.80 -15.53
CA LEU A 710 -39.96 -0.54 -14.96
C LEU A 710 -41.22 -0.72 -14.10
N THR A 711 -42.06 -1.68 -14.47
CA THR A 711 -43.18 -2.18 -13.67
C THR A 711 -42.80 -3.49 -13.01
N ILE A 712 -43.12 -3.64 -11.71
CA ILE A 712 -42.85 -4.85 -10.92
C ILE A 712 -44.12 -5.37 -10.24
N THR A 713 -44.16 -6.67 -9.94
CA THR A 713 -45.34 -7.28 -9.27
C THR A 713 -44.92 -8.35 -8.25
N SER A 714 -45.62 -8.41 -7.12
CA SER A 714 -45.46 -9.43 -6.07
C SER A 714 -46.82 -10.05 -5.69
N ALA A 715 -46.85 -10.87 -4.62
CA ALA A 715 -48.10 -11.37 -4.05
C ALA A 715 -48.94 -10.28 -3.36
N GLU A 716 -48.28 -9.23 -2.85
CA GLU A 716 -48.92 -8.16 -2.05
C GLU A 716 -49.32 -6.93 -2.88
N GLY A 717 -48.62 -6.65 -3.99
CA GLY A 717 -48.89 -5.48 -4.81
C GLY A 717 -48.17 -5.41 -6.16
N GLU A 718 -48.31 -4.26 -6.83
CA GLU A 718 -47.70 -3.88 -8.09
C GLU A 718 -47.21 -2.44 -7.94
N ASP A 719 -46.02 -2.12 -8.45
CA ASP A 719 -45.46 -0.76 -8.44
C ASP A 719 -44.78 -0.44 -9.79
N THR A 720 -44.54 0.84 -10.10
CA THR A 720 -43.95 1.28 -11.36
C THR A 720 -43.20 2.59 -11.24
N VAL A 721 -41.93 2.56 -11.64
CA VAL A 721 -41.07 3.75 -11.79
C VAL A 721 -40.94 4.12 -13.27
N LEU A 722 -40.91 5.43 -13.53
CA LEU A 722 -40.72 6.04 -14.84
C LEU A 722 -39.66 7.13 -14.70
N LYS A 723 -38.63 7.10 -15.54
CA LYS A 723 -37.60 8.14 -15.64
C LYS A 723 -37.71 8.79 -17.01
N GLU A 724 -38.12 10.06 -17.04
CA GLU A 724 -38.33 10.84 -18.27
C GLU A 724 -37.00 11.32 -18.85
N ASN A 725 -36.80 11.21 -20.16
CA ASN A 725 -35.56 11.50 -20.90
C ASN A 725 -34.30 10.75 -20.41
N PHE A 726 -34.48 9.64 -19.67
CA PHE A 726 -33.43 8.95 -18.90
C PHE A 726 -32.22 8.46 -19.71
N ILE A 727 -32.42 8.04 -20.96
CA ILE A 727 -31.31 7.71 -21.87
C ILE A 727 -31.26 8.75 -22.98
N THR A 728 -30.11 9.38 -23.18
CA THR A 728 -29.85 10.28 -24.32
C THR A 728 -28.85 9.63 -25.27
N VAL A 729 -29.24 9.50 -26.53
CA VAL A 729 -28.46 8.83 -27.57
C VAL A 729 -27.99 9.87 -28.57
N ASN A 730 -26.69 9.93 -28.86
CA ASN A 730 -26.11 10.95 -29.70
C ASN A 730 -26.59 10.86 -31.17
N ASN A 731 -26.61 11.98 -31.90
CA ASN A 731 -26.99 11.99 -33.31
C ASN A 731 -25.80 11.59 -34.20
N SER A 732 -25.41 10.31 -34.15
CA SER A 732 -24.43 9.78 -35.09
C SER A 732 -25.04 9.67 -36.50
N LYS A 733 -24.55 10.53 -37.39
CA LYS A 733 -24.67 10.37 -38.84
C LYS A 733 -23.95 9.06 -39.22
N SER A 734 -24.41 8.33 -40.24
CA SER A 734 -23.84 7.01 -40.60
C SER A 734 -22.40 7.06 -41.15
N ILE A 735 -21.79 8.24 -41.17
CA ILE A 735 -20.40 8.57 -41.46
C ILE A 735 -20.13 9.85 -40.64
N PRO A 736 -19.04 9.94 -39.84
CA PRO A 736 -18.70 11.18 -39.13
C PRO A 736 -18.40 12.35 -40.10
N TYR A 737 -18.44 13.57 -39.58
CA TYR A 737 -18.29 14.80 -40.36
C TYR A 737 -16.88 14.92 -40.97
N THR A 738 -16.85 15.28 -42.26
CA THR A 738 -15.62 15.70 -42.93
C THR A 738 -15.47 17.22 -42.86
N LEU A 739 -14.25 17.72 -43.10
CA LEU A 739 -13.97 19.15 -43.09
C LEU A 739 -14.60 19.88 -44.30
N GLU A 740 -15.05 19.16 -45.35
CA GLU A 740 -15.88 19.72 -46.42
C GLU A 740 -17.35 19.91 -46.00
N ASP A 741 -17.83 19.20 -44.96
CA ASP A 741 -19.17 19.39 -44.38
C ASP A 741 -19.24 20.64 -43.48
N GLY A 742 -18.09 21.24 -43.13
CA GLY A 742 -17.93 22.54 -42.46
C GLY A 742 -18.36 22.61 -40.98
N GLY A 743 -19.17 21.65 -40.51
CA GLY A 743 -19.65 21.57 -39.13
C GLY A 743 -20.68 22.63 -38.71
N ASN A 744 -21.08 23.53 -39.62
CA ASN A 744 -21.74 24.76 -39.23
C ASN A 744 -23.21 24.60 -38.80
N LEU A 745 -23.55 25.37 -37.75
CA LEU A 745 -24.90 25.41 -37.15
C LEU A 745 -25.98 25.81 -38.17
N GLU A 746 -25.64 26.58 -39.20
CA GLU A 746 -26.56 26.98 -40.28
C GLU A 746 -26.95 25.86 -41.26
N GLY A 747 -26.24 24.72 -41.25
CA GLY A 747 -26.43 23.63 -42.21
C GLY A 747 -27.37 22.51 -41.75
N GLU A 748 -27.01 21.85 -40.63
CA GLU A 748 -27.63 20.60 -40.14
C GLU A 748 -27.84 20.69 -38.62
N VAL A 749 -28.55 21.73 -38.16
CA VAL A 749 -28.78 22.10 -36.75
C VAL A 749 -29.10 20.93 -35.82
N LEU A 750 -29.86 19.94 -36.32
CA LEU A 750 -30.37 18.81 -35.53
C LEU A 750 -29.30 17.80 -35.14
N ASP A 751 -28.11 17.82 -35.77
CA ASP A 751 -27.03 16.88 -35.46
C ASP A 751 -26.23 17.32 -34.19
N PHE A 752 -26.50 18.51 -33.62
CA PHE A 752 -26.06 18.92 -32.28
C PHE A 752 -27.08 18.51 -31.21
N ILE A 753 -26.61 18.15 -30.01
CA ILE A 753 -27.47 17.80 -28.86
C ILE A 753 -27.30 18.78 -27.71
N ILE A 754 -28.41 19.05 -27.02
CA ILE A 754 -28.46 19.84 -25.79
C ILE A 754 -28.70 18.91 -24.60
N GLU A 755 -27.98 19.13 -23.50
CA GLU A 755 -28.29 18.59 -22.17
C GLU A 755 -28.59 19.77 -21.24
N ASN A 756 -29.77 19.75 -20.61
CA ASN A 756 -30.29 20.82 -19.76
C ASN A 756 -30.53 20.30 -18.34
N ILE A 757 -29.89 20.92 -17.34
CA ILE A 757 -30.05 20.58 -15.93
C ILE A 757 -31.01 21.59 -15.27
N SER A 758 -31.68 21.22 -14.17
CA SER A 758 -32.67 22.08 -13.49
C SER A 758 -32.17 23.52 -13.32
N GLY A 759 -32.92 24.47 -13.88
CA GLY A 759 -32.65 25.90 -13.76
C GLY A 759 -31.86 26.56 -14.90
N THR A 760 -31.12 25.81 -15.71
CA THR A 760 -30.25 26.38 -16.77
C THR A 760 -30.31 25.51 -18.03
N GLY A 761 -30.51 26.11 -19.21
CA GLY A 761 -30.59 25.31 -20.43
C GLY A 761 -30.60 26.08 -21.73
N PHE A 762 -30.05 25.46 -22.77
CA PHE A 762 -30.06 25.96 -24.14
C PHE A 762 -31.42 25.67 -24.82
N GLU A 763 -31.93 26.67 -25.53
CA GLU A 763 -33.00 26.53 -26.53
C GLU A 763 -32.44 26.92 -27.91
N LEU A 764 -32.96 26.32 -28.98
CA LEU A 764 -32.61 26.68 -30.35
C LEU A 764 -33.34 27.96 -30.81
N GLY A 765 -32.61 28.90 -31.38
CA GLY A 765 -33.11 30.13 -32.00
C GLY A 765 -33.51 31.21 -30.99
N GLN A 766 -34.68 31.80 -31.19
CA GLN A 766 -35.19 32.93 -30.39
C GLN A 766 -35.74 32.46 -29.03
N SER A 767 -34.83 32.08 -28.13
CA SER A 767 -35.13 31.52 -26.79
C SER A 767 -36.00 32.44 -25.90
N THR A 768 -36.95 31.86 -25.17
CA THR A 768 -38.07 32.59 -24.53
C THR A 768 -37.91 32.92 -23.03
N ILE A 769 -36.96 32.26 -22.34
CA ILE A 769 -36.58 32.51 -20.93
C ILE A 769 -36.26 34.01 -20.66
N GLU A 770 -36.52 34.51 -19.45
CA GLU A 770 -36.22 35.89 -19.01
C GLU A 770 -34.69 36.14 -18.88
N GLY A 771 -34.26 37.38 -18.57
CA GLY A 771 -32.83 37.74 -18.37
C GLY A 771 -32.00 38.07 -19.63
N LYS A 772 -32.47 37.75 -20.84
CA LYS A 772 -31.64 37.78 -22.07
C LYS A 772 -31.38 39.16 -22.71
N ALA A 773 -30.61 40.00 -22.03
CA ALA A 773 -30.33 41.36 -22.48
C ALA A 773 -29.25 41.51 -23.60
N GLY A 774 -29.19 40.62 -24.61
CA GLY A 774 -28.24 40.79 -25.73
C GLY A 774 -28.27 39.78 -26.91
N THR A 775 -28.88 38.60 -26.75
CA THR A 775 -28.62 37.40 -27.56
C THR A 775 -29.47 37.25 -28.84
N ALA A 776 -29.53 38.28 -29.68
CA ALA A 776 -30.28 38.24 -30.94
C ALA A 776 -29.45 37.70 -32.13
N SER A 777 -29.37 36.39 -32.30
CA SER A 777 -29.02 35.72 -33.58
C SER A 777 -30.28 35.41 -34.43
N GLY A 778 -30.08 34.85 -35.62
CA GLY A 778 -31.09 34.36 -36.56
C GLY A 778 -31.81 33.09 -36.10
N GLU A 779 -32.08 32.18 -37.05
CA GLU A 779 -32.97 31.03 -36.82
C GLU A 779 -32.24 29.81 -36.21
N ASN A 780 -30.90 29.78 -36.20
CA ASN A 780 -30.10 28.56 -36.02
C ASN A 780 -29.09 28.56 -34.84
N ALA A 781 -28.93 29.64 -34.08
CA ALA A 781 -28.03 29.69 -32.91
C ALA A 781 -28.63 29.02 -31.66
N PHE A 782 -27.80 28.44 -30.79
CA PHE A 782 -28.23 27.94 -29.48
C PHE A 782 -28.08 29.03 -28.42
N VAL A 783 -29.10 29.22 -27.57
CA VAL A 783 -29.18 30.32 -26.59
C VAL A 783 -29.65 29.81 -25.23
N THR A 784 -28.88 30.11 -24.16
CA THR A 784 -29.19 29.75 -22.76
C THR A 784 -29.40 30.99 -21.88
N GLY A 785 -30.04 30.79 -20.73
CA GLY A 785 -30.22 31.78 -19.67
C GLY A 785 -30.89 31.17 -18.43
N ILE A 786 -30.87 31.91 -17.32
CA ILE A 786 -31.36 31.43 -16.01
C ILE A 786 -32.89 31.34 -15.95
N ASN A 787 -33.42 30.14 -15.66
CA ASN A 787 -34.82 29.95 -15.25
C ASN A 787 -34.94 30.14 -13.74
N VAL A 788 -35.23 31.38 -13.33
CA VAL A 788 -35.37 31.84 -11.94
C VAL A 788 -36.39 31.08 -11.07
N THR A 789 -37.18 30.16 -11.65
CA THR A 789 -38.18 29.34 -10.95
C THR A 789 -37.67 27.97 -10.51
N GLU A 790 -36.63 27.44 -11.16
CA GLU A 790 -36.11 26.07 -11.00
C GLU A 790 -34.58 26.05 -10.74
N TYR A 791 -34.04 27.21 -10.39
CA TYR A 791 -32.61 27.49 -10.30
C TYR A 791 -31.93 26.93 -9.05
N ALA A 792 -30.81 26.23 -9.25
CA ALA A 792 -29.93 25.71 -8.20
C ALA A 792 -28.54 26.35 -8.29
N ASN A 793 -27.72 26.18 -7.23
CA ASN A 793 -26.32 26.60 -7.29
C ASN A 793 -25.51 25.59 -8.13
N ASN A 794 -24.64 26.07 -9.02
CA ASN A 794 -23.88 25.28 -9.99
C ASN A 794 -24.76 24.52 -10.99
N SER A 795 -25.93 25.05 -11.36
CA SER A 795 -26.68 24.56 -12.52
C SER A 795 -25.81 24.67 -13.79
N GLU A 796 -25.64 23.56 -14.50
CA GLU A 796 -24.83 23.48 -15.73
C GLU A 796 -25.73 23.24 -16.97
N ALA A 797 -25.21 23.50 -18.16
CA ALA A 797 -25.88 23.12 -19.42
C ALA A 797 -24.83 22.86 -20.51
N TYR A 798 -25.12 21.93 -21.42
CA TYR A 798 -24.18 21.49 -22.45
C TYR A 798 -24.75 21.59 -23.85
N ILE A 799 -23.88 21.90 -24.82
CA ILE A 799 -24.08 21.61 -26.24
C ILE A 799 -23.01 20.61 -26.66
N TYR A 800 -23.41 19.44 -27.15
CA TYR A 800 -22.54 18.41 -27.73
C TYR A 800 -22.54 18.52 -29.26
N THR A 801 -21.37 18.29 -29.88
CA THR A 801 -21.23 18.24 -31.33
C THR A 801 -21.36 16.81 -31.88
N PRO A 802 -21.55 16.65 -33.20
CA PRO A 802 -21.24 15.42 -33.90
C PRO A 802 -19.77 14.98 -33.74
N GLU A 803 -19.49 13.73 -34.13
CA GLU A 803 -18.12 13.26 -34.39
C GLU A 803 -17.55 13.89 -35.68
N PHE A 804 -16.32 14.38 -35.62
CA PHE A 804 -15.54 14.92 -36.73
C PHE A 804 -14.30 14.06 -37.05
N GLN A 805 -13.83 14.09 -38.29
CA GLN A 805 -12.65 13.35 -38.75
C GLN A 805 -11.34 14.13 -38.67
N PHE A 806 -10.41 13.61 -37.88
CA PHE A 806 -9.03 14.08 -37.70
C PHE A 806 -8.00 13.00 -38.12
N GLU A 807 -8.26 12.18 -39.13
CA GLU A 807 -7.31 11.16 -39.63
C GLU A 807 -6.00 11.74 -40.20
N ALA A 808 -5.99 13.02 -40.62
CA ALA A 808 -4.84 13.67 -41.24
C ALA A 808 -4.04 14.54 -40.24
N LEU A 809 -2.75 14.71 -40.52
CA LEU A 809 -1.84 15.59 -39.79
C LEU A 809 -1.75 16.96 -40.52
N GLY A 810 -1.71 18.06 -39.77
CA GLY A 810 -1.58 19.42 -40.31
C GLY A 810 -2.19 20.49 -39.40
N ASP A 811 -2.28 21.73 -39.89
CA ASP A 811 -2.72 22.87 -39.09
C ASP A 811 -4.27 22.93 -39.00
N TYR A 812 -4.86 22.83 -37.82
CA TYR A 812 -6.32 22.89 -37.57
C TYR A 812 -6.71 24.05 -36.65
N GLU A 813 -7.79 24.77 -36.98
CA GLU A 813 -8.42 25.83 -36.18
C GLU A 813 -9.86 25.44 -35.83
N LEU A 814 -10.20 25.41 -34.53
CA LEU A 814 -11.59 25.44 -34.08
C LEU A 814 -12.03 26.91 -34.02
N ALA A 815 -13.22 27.22 -34.52
CA ALA A 815 -13.83 28.55 -34.40
C ALA A 815 -15.33 28.48 -34.09
N PHE A 816 -15.87 29.55 -33.50
CA PHE A 816 -17.31 29.77 -33.33
C PHE A 816 -17.59 31.26 -33.06
N GLU A 817 -18.83 31.71 -33.23
CA GLU A 817 -19.27 33.04 -32.80
C GLU A 817 -20.05 32.96 -31.49
N THR A 818 -19.80 33.89 -30.57
CA THR A 818 -20.52 33.95 -29.27
C THR A 818 -20.85 35.37 -28.85
N ASN A 819 -21.94 35.53 -28.08
CA ASN A 819 -22.45 36.78 -27.54
C ASN A 819 -23.11 36.46 -26.19
N TYR A 820 -22.77 37.17 -25.12
CA TYR A 820 -23.19 36.78 -23.77
C TYR A 820 -23.34 37.96 -22.79
N SER A 821 -24.00 37.67 -21.67
CA SER A 821 -24.01 38.46 -20.43
C SER A 821 -23.73 37.50 -19.27
N PHE A 822 -22.71 37.79 -18.46
CA PHE A 822 -22.22 36.95 -17.34
C PHE A 822 -21.92 37.84 -16.13
N GLU A 823 -22.11 37.37 -14.91
CA GLU A 823 -21.47 38.00 -13.75
C GLU A 823 -19.94 37.78 -13.84
N PRO A 824 -19.09 38.83 -13.84
CA PRO A 824 -17.63 38.72 -14.05
C PRO A 824 -16.82 37.93 -13.01
N THR A 825 -17.50 37.25 -12.08
CA THR A 825 -16.94 36.67 -10.86
C THR A 825 -17.29 35.19 -10.66
N TRP A 826 -18.34 34.67 -11.34
CA TRP A 826 -18.84 33.31 -11.13
C TRP A 826 -19.41 32.61 -12.38
N ASP A 827 -20.00 33.32 -13.35
CA ASP A 827 -20.58 32.70 -14.55
C ASP A 827 -19.54 32.52 -15.65
N GLY A 828 -19.64 31.42 -16.43
CA GLY A 828 -18.79 31.23 -17.59
C GLY A 828 -19.05 29.95 -18.38
N PHE A 829 -18.22 29.73 -19.40
CA PHE A 829 -18.24 28.51 -20.19
C PHE A 829 -16.84 28.03 -20.59
N ILE A 830 -16.69 26.73 -20.81
CA ILE A 830 -15.48 26.10 -21.33
C ILE A 830 -15.80 25.23 -22.56
N VAL A 831 -14.76 24.88 -23.31
CA VAL A 831 -14.84 23.93 -24.43
C VAL A 831 -13.98 22.72 -24.11
N GLU A 832 -14.59 21.54 -24.22
CA GLU A 832 -13.98 20.24 -23.96
C GLU A 832 -14.07 19.37 -25.22
N TYR A 833 -13.19 18.38 -25.35
CA TYR A 833 -13.16 17.42 -26.45
C TYR A 833 -13.04 15.98 -25.93
N THR A 834 -13.40 15.01 -26.74
CA THR A 834 -13.28 13.57 -26.45
C THR A 834 -12.71 12.82 -27.65
N LEU A 835 -11.85 11.85 -27.35
CA LEU A 835 -11.27 10.89 -28.31
C LEU A 835 -11.89 9.48 -28.16
N ASP A 836 -12.69 9.27 -27.11
CA ASP A 836 -13.24 7.99 -26.66
C ASP A 836 -14.78 8.00 -26.63
N ARG A 837 -15.41 8.91 -27.38
CA ARG A 837 -16.87 9.07 -27.49
C ARG A 837 -17.55 9.39 -26.16
N GLY A 838 -16.89 10.19 -25.33
CA GLY A 838 -17.45 10.83 -24.16
C GLY A 838 -17.34 10.02 -22.87
N ASP A 839 -16.70 8.84 -22.91
CA ASP A 839 -16.21 8.13 -21.72
C ASP A 839 -15.27 9.04 -20.90
N SER A 840 -14.47 9.88 -21.56
CA SER A 840 -13.75 11.00 -20.95
C SER A 840 -13.84 12.29 -21.77
N TRP A 841 -13.68 13.42 -21.06
CA TRP A 841 -13.71 14.76 -21.64
C TRP A 841 -12.48 15.55 -21.18
N LEU A 842 -11.68 16.00 -22.15
CA LEU A 842 -10.44 16.73 -21.96
C LEU A 842 -10.64 18.22 -22.25
N LYS A 843 -10.02 19.10 -21.47
CA LYS A 843 -10.11 20.55 -21.66
C LYS A 843 -9.22 20.99 -22.83
N LEU A 844 -9.73 21.90 -23.65
CA LEU A 844 -9.05 22.27 -24.91
C LEU A 844 -7.76 23.08 -24.71
N ASN A 845 -7.55 23.66 -23.52
CA ASN A 845 -6.26 24.21 -23.06
C ASN A 845 -6.31 24.61 -21.57
N ASP A 846 -5.18 24.48 -20.87
CA ASP A 846 -5.01 24.92 -19.48
C ASP A 846 -4.13 26.19 -19.33
N GLU A 847 -3.41 26.63 -20.38
CA GLU A 847 -2.51 27.80 -20.29
C GLU A 847 -3.26 29.14 -20.32
N GLN A 848 -3.00 29.99 -19.32
CA GLN A 848 -3.55 31.36 -19.24
C GLN A 848 -2.70 32.37 -20.04
N VAL A 849 -3.26 32.93 -21.12
CA VAL A 849 -2.57 33.94 -21.95
C VAL A 849 -2.53 35.31 -21.25
N GLU A 850 -1.33 35.87 -21.08
CA GLU A 850 -1.10 37.16 -20.41
C GLU A 850 -1.88 38.31 -21.10
N GLY A 851 -2.96 38.78 -20.46
CA GLY A 851 -3.72 39.97 -20.87
C GLY A 851 -5.25 39.83 -20.90
N TRP A 852 -5.80 38.61 -20.80
CA TRP A 852 -7.24 38.32 -20.97
C TRP A 852 -8.15 38.69 -19.76
N TYR A 853 -7.73 39.63 -18.90
CA TYR A 853 -8.40 39.93 -17.63
C TYR A 853 -9.68 40.80 -17.75
N ASN A 854 -10.83 40.27 -17.35
CA ASN A 854 -11.99 41.05 -16.91
C ASN A 854 -12.94 40.22 -15.99
N GLN A 855 -13.05 40.43 -14.68
CA GLN A 855 -12.29 41.38 -13.83
C GLN A 855 -12.35 41.02 -12.32
N ILE A 856 -11.17 40.96 -11.67
CA ILE A 856 -10.91 41.35 -10.26
C ILE A 856 -12.01 41.03 -9.21
N SER A 857 -11.86 39.93 -8.46
CA SER A 857 -11.86 40.04 -6.98
C SER A 857 -11.29 38.80 -6.24
N ASN A 858 -11.47 37.59 -6.75
CA ASN A 858 -11.01 36.36 -6.09
C ASN A 858 -10.55 35.28 -7.09
N PRO A 859 -9.26 34.91 -7.21
CA PRO A 859 -8.79 33.88 -8.15
C PRO A 859 -8.99 32.44 -7.60
N GLN A 860 -10.06 32.22 -6.84
CA GLN A 860 -10.38 30.97 -6.11
C GLN A 860 -11.91 30.72 -6.06
N SER A 861 -12.71 31.40 -6.89
CA SER A 861 -14.18 31.27 -6.92
C SER A 861 -14.65 30.18 -7.90
N VAL A 862 -15.07 29.03 -7.34
CA VAL A 862 -15.82 27.92 -7.97
C VAL A 862 -15.14 27.16 -9.13
N PHE A 863 -14.38 27.81 -10.01
CA PHE A 863 -13.48 27.17 -10.96
C PHE A 863 -12.04 27.26 -10.42
N GLY A 864 -11.54 26.17 -9.83
CA GLY A 864 -10.21 26.14 -9.22
C GLY A 864 -9.10 26.24 -10.27
N ASN A 865 -8.30 27.32 -10.22
CA ASN A 865 -7.18 27.63 -11.14
C ASN A 865 -7.52 27.84 -12.63
N GLU A 866 -8.78 27.64 -13.04
CA GLU A 866 -9.19 27.69 -14.44
C GLU A 866 -9.66 29.10 -14.86
N VAL A 867 -9.13 29.61 -15.97
CA VAL A 867 -9.66 30.79 -16.67
C VAL A 867 -10.28 30.30 -17.98
N PRO A 868 -11.56 30.61 -18.28
CA PRO A 868 -12.18 30.15 -19.51
C PRO A 868 -11.47 30.74 -20.74
N ILE A 869 -11.14 29.87 -21.69
CA ILE A 869 -10.38 30.16 -22.92
C ILE A 869 -10.98 31.32 -23.72
N PHE A 870 -12.29 31.58 -23.58
CA PHE A 870 -13.06 32.47 -24.45
C PHE A 870 -13.83 33.56 -23.69
N SER A 871 -13.11 34.49 -23.05
CA SER A 871 -13.74 35.74 -22.61
C SER A 871 -14.16 36.61 -23.82
N GLY A 872 -15.38 37.15 -23.76
CA GLY A 872 -16.01 38.00 -24.76
C GLY A 872 -16.65 39.27 -24.16
N THR A 873 -17.54 39.92 -24.91
CA THR A 873 -17.93 41.32 -24.64
C THR A 873 -19.35 41.53 -24.14
N THR A 874 -19.49 42.43 -23.15
CA THR A 874 -20.78 42.97 -22.67
C THR A 874 -21.38 44.04 -23.60
N SER A 875 -21.03 44.05 -24.89
CA SER A 875 -21.50 45.04 -25.88
C SER A 875 -22.68 44.60 -26.73
N ASN A 876 -23.20 43.39 -26.52
CA ASN A 876 -24.31 42.79 -27.28
C ASN A 876 -24.02 42.64 -28.79
N GLU A 877 -22.76 42.44 -29.15
CA GLU A 877 -22.30 42.13 -30.50
C GLU A 877 -21.64 40.74 -30.46
N PHE A 878 -21.80 39.93 -31.52
CA PHE A 878 -21.15 38.62 -31.62
C PHE A 878 -19.65 38.78 -31.89
N GLU A 879 -18.84 37.98 -31.18
CA GLU A 879 -17.41 37.86 -31.41
C GLU A 879 -17.05 36.46 -31.91
N ARG A 880 -16.32 36.39 -33.03
CA ARG A 880 -15.69 35.15 -33.49
C ARG A 880 -14.53 34.80 -32.56
N LYS A 881 -14.66 33.67 -31.88
CA LYS A 881 -13.62 32.98 -31.11
C LYS A 881 -12.96 31.94 -32.00
N PHE A 882 -11.68 31.70 -31.78
CA PHE A 882 -10.94 30.65 -32.47
C PHE A 882 -9.72 30.22 -31.66
N THR A 883 -9.26 28.99 -31.86
CA THR A 883 -8.02 28.45 -31.28
C THR A 883 -7.40 27.44 -32.23
N ASP A 884 -6.07 27.32 -32.18
CA ASP A 884 -5.37 26.17 -32.75
C ASP A 884 -5.80 24.89 -32.01
N ILE A 885 -6.02 23.82 -32.76
CA ILE A 885 -6.27 22.46 -32.28
C ILE A 885 -5.46 21.43 -33.10
N SER A 886 -4.32 21.85 -33.67
CA SER A 886 -3.49 21.07 -34.59
C SER A 886 -2.94 19.78 -33.96
N PHE A 887 -2.84 19.76 -32.62
CA PHE A 887 -2.47 18.58 -31.83
C PHE A 887 -3.47 17.41 -31.91
N LEU A 888 -4.70 17.66 -32.37
CA LEU A 888 -5.72 16.62 -32.61
C LEU A 888 -5.53 15.91 -33.96
N GLY A 889 -4.64 16.39 -34.83
CA GLY A 889 -4.32 15.72 -36.09
C GLY A 889 -3.78 14.31 -35.85
N GLY A 890 -4.35 13.33 -36.57
CA GLY A 890 -4.02 11.91 -36.45
C GLY A 890 -4.84 11.12 -35.40
N GLN A 891 -5.71 11.77 -34.61
CA GLN A 891 -6.45 11.10 -33.52
C GLN A 891 -7.71 10.32 -33.98
N GLY A 892 -8.13 10.45 -35.24
CA GLY A 892 -9.30 9.73 -35.78
C GLY A 892 -10.62 10.47 -35.51
N ASN A 893 -11.56 9.87 -34.79
CA ASN A 893 -12.84 10.52 -34.45
C ASN A 893 -12.67 11.45 -33.24
N VAL A 894 -13.15 12.69 -33.35
CA VAL A 894 -13.18 13.64 -32.22
C VAL A 894 -14.56 14.29 -32.12
N SER A 895 -15.11 14.38 -30.92
CA SER A 895 -16.30 15.20 -30.62
C SER A 895 -15.94 16.30 -29.63
N PHE A 896 -16.69 17.39 -29.64
CA PHE A 896 -16.53 18.54 -28.74
C PHE A 896 -17.81 18.74 -27.93
N ARG A 897 -17.69 19.43 -26.79
CA ARG A 897 -18.84 20.01 -26.09
C ARG A 897 -18.51 21.38 -25.53
N ILE A 898 -19.54 22.22 -25.44
CA ILE A 898 -19.48 23.52 -24.78
C ILE A 898 -20.28 23.41 -23.50
N LYS A 899 -19.61 23.63 -22.36
CA LYS A 899 -20.17 23.52 -21.01
C LYS A 899 -20.36 24.92 -20.42
N PHE A 900 -21.59 25.28 -20.08
CA PHE A 900 -21.98 26.53 -19.39
C PHE A 900 -22.36 26.24 -17.94
N ARG A 901 -22.08 27.16 -17.00
CA ARG A 901 -22.37 27.03 -15.56
C ARG A 901 -22.51 28.39 -14.87
N THR A 902 -23.35 28.45 -13.83
CA THR A 902 -23.76 29.69 -13.14
C THR A 902 -23.85 29.56 -11.60
N ASP A 903 -23.82 30.69 -10.87
CA ASP A 903 -23.91 30.80 -9.39
C ASP A 903 -25.17 31.62 -8.96
N PRO A 904 -25.72 31.49 -7.72
CA PRO A 904 -26.96 32.17 -7.32
C PRO A 904 -26.84 33.66 -6.97
N ALA A 905 -26.55 34.51 -7.98
CA ALA A 905 -26.78 35.95 -7.92
C ALA A 905 -27.30 36.57 -9.24
N GLU A 906 -28.33 37.41 -9.12
CA GLU A 906 -28.97 38.20 -10.19
C GLU A 906 -29.64 37.39 -11.34
N THR A 907 -30.33 38.08 -12.26
CA THR A 907 -31.33 37.50 -13.18
C THR A 907 -30.94 37.55 -14.66
N ASP A 908 -29.78 38.12 -14.98
CA ASP A 908 -29.48 38.65 -16.32
C ASP A 908 -28.27 37.95 -16.98
N ALA A 909 -28.01 36.69 -16.58
CA ALA A 909 -26.96 35.84 -17.13
C ALA A 909 -27.47 34.93 -18.27
N GLY A 910 -26.65 34.73 -19.31
CA GLY A 910 -26.93 33.86 -20.44
C GLY A 910 -26.01 34.11 -21.64
N MET A 911 -25.92 33.13 -22.55
CA MET A 911 -25.08 33.19 -23.75
C MET A 911 -25.78 32.66 -24.99
N ALA A 912 -25.30 33.08 -26.16
CA ALA A 912 -25.61 32.52 -27.46
C ALA A 912 -24.33 31.99 -28.13
N ILE A 913 -24.45 30.87 -28.84
CA ILE A 913 -23.39 30.25 -29.63
C ILE A 913 -23.92 30.03 -31.05
N ASP A 914 -23.10 30.41 -32.02
CA ASP A 914 -23.43 30.44 -33.45
C ASP A 914 -22.18 30.08 -34.29
N ASN A 915 -22.35 29.76 -35.57
CA ASN A 915 -21.27 29.54 -36.55
C ASN A 915 -20.07 28.69 -36.04
N PHE A 916 -20.34 27.57 -35.35
CA PHE A 916 -19.31 26.60 -34.95
C PHE A 916 -18.69 25.95 -36.19
N GLU A 917 -17.38 26.06 -36.37
CA GLU A 917 -16.63 25.67 -37.56
C GLU A 917 -15.34 24.95 -37.14
N ILE A 918 -15.01 23.83 -37.78
CA ILE A 918 -13.67 23.24 -37.72
C ILE A 918 -13.00 23.45 -39.07
N LEU A 919 -11.86 24.13 -39.06
CA LEU A 919 -11.10 24.50 -40.24
C LEU A 919 -9.77 23.76 -40.26
N GLY A 920 -9.37 23.25 -41.42
CA GLY A 920 -8.09 22.56 -41.62
C GLY A 920 -8.21 21.25 -42.40
N PRO A 921 -7.13 20.46 -42.49
CA PRO A 921 -5.75 20.91 -42.28
C PRO A 921 -5.39 21.97 -43.33
N VAL A 922 -4.69 23.05 -42.95
CA VAL A 922 -4.39 24.16 -43.89
C VAL A 922 -3.59 23.65 -45.10
N SER A 923 -4.08 23.94 -46.31
CA SER A 923 -3.49 23.41 -47.54
C SER A 923 -2.10 24.01 -47.83
N GLY A 924 -1.06 23.29 -47.43
CA GLY A 924 0.34 23.55 -47.76
C GLY A 924 1.05 22.24 -48.15
N PRO A 925 1.96 22.27 -49.14
CA PRO A 925 2.64 21.06 -49.60
C PRO A 925 3.45 20.45 -48.45
N ALA A 926 3.37 19.14 -48.28
CA ALA A 926 4.12 18.41 -47.26
C ALA A 926 5.63 18.72 -47.38
N ILE A 927 6.24 19.12 -46.27
CA ILE A 927 7.68 19.32 -46.13
C ILE A 927 8.22 18.16 -45.27
N PRO A 928 8.91 17.18 -45.88
CA PRO A 928 9.46 16.03 -45.18
C PRO A 928 10.68 16.43 -44.37
N ASP A 929 10.71 16.03 -43.09
CA ASP A 929 11.93 16.04 -42.27
C ASP A 929 11.83 14.95 -41.18
N PHE A 930 12.98 14.55 -40.62
CA PHE A 930 13.07 13.54 -39.56
C PHE A 930 14.37 13.68 -38.74
N SER A 931 14.32 13.25 -37.50
CA SER A 931 15.46 13.19 -36.58
C SER A 931 15.77 11.74 -36.18
N SER A 932 16.91 11.55 -35.50
CA SER A 932 17.23 10.31 -34.78
C SER A 932 17.98 10.62 -33.49
N ASP A 933 17.90 9.72 -32.53
CA ASP A 933 18.61 9.79 -31.24
C ASP A 933 20.14 9.68 -31.40
N VAL A 934 20.60 8.78 -32.27
CA VAL A 934 22.01 8.58 -32.63
C VAL A 934 22.22 8.57 -34.15
N GLN A 935 23.46 8.87 -34.58
CA GLN A 935 23.85 8.91 -36.00
C GLN A 935 25.09 8.05 -36.32
N SER A 936 25.73 7.48 -35.30
CA SER A 936 26.86 6.56 -35.48
C SER A 936 26.96 5.58 -34.33
N GLY A 937 27.31 4.33 -34.64
CA GLY A 937 27.47 3.29 -33.63
C GLY A 937 28.30 2.11 -34.13
N CYS A 938 28.27 1.04 -33.35
CA CYS A 938 28.88 -0.24 -33.68
C CYS A 938 27.80 -1.21 -34.18
N ALA A 939 28.19 -2.28 -34.87
CA ALA A 939 27.26 -3.29 -35.37
C ALA A 939 26.39 -3.87 -34.22
N GLY A 940 25.07 -3.90 -34.42
CA GLY A 940 24.06 -4.29 -33.42
C GLY A 940 23.45 -3.12 -32.63
N ILE A 941 23.77 -1.87 -32.97
CA ILE A 941 23.11 -0.69 -32.37
C ILE A 941 21.63 -0.58 -32.82
N ASN A 942 20.77 -0.17 -31.90
CA ASN A 942 19.40 0.25 -32.16
C ASN A 942 19.32 1.79 -32.22
N VAL A 943 18.50 2.32 -33.11
CA VAL A 943 18.36 3.74 -33.43
C VAL A 943 16.88 4.08 -33.52
N ILE A 944 16.46 5.15 -32.85
CA ILE A 944 15.06 5.61 -32.79
C ILE A 944 14.89 6.76 -33.79
N PHE A 945 13.94 6.63 -34.72
CA PHE A 945 13.62 7.66 -35.72
C PHE A 945 12.30 8.37 -35.42
N SER A 946 12.33 9.70 -35.45
CA SER A 946 11.17 10.56 -35.18
C SER A 946 10.80 11.43 -36.38
N ASN A 947 9.50 11.59 -36.64
CA ASN A 947 8.99 12.47 -37.69
C ASN A 947 9.11 13.95 -37.29
N GLU A 948 9.68 14.77 -38.18
CA GLU A 948 9.75 16.23 -38.06
C GLU A 948 9.00 16.93 -39.23
N SER A 949 8.22 16.18 -40.02
CA SER A 949 7.55 16.69 -41.22
C SER A 949 6.40 17.64 -40.90
N VAL A 950 6.26 18.71 -41.69
CA VAL A 950 5.26 19.78 -41.51
C VAL A 950 4.45 20.07 -42.77
N GLY A 951 3.33 20.79 -42.63
CA GLY A 951 2.34 21.03 -43.69
C GLY A 951 1.23 19.99 -43.67
N SER A 952 0.42 19.91 -44.74
CA SER A 952 -0.66 18.92 -44.82
C SER A 952 -0.10 17.52 -45.11
N VAL A 953 -0.31 16.56 -44.22
CA VAL A 953 0.29 15.22 -44.27
C VAL A 953 -0.77 14.13 -44.10
N GLN A 954 -0.88 13.28 -45.11
CA GLN A 954 -1.83 12.15 -45.20
C GLN A 954 -1.16 10.79 -45.03
N SER A 955 0.09 10.60 -45.48
CA SER A 955 0.85 9.36 -45.24
C SER A 955 2.33 9.61 -45.01
N LEU A 956 2.96 8.70 -44.26
CA LEU A 956 4.37 8.69 -43.92
C LEU A 956 4.94 7.29 -44.20
N ASP A 957 5.83 7.17 -45.18
CA ASP A 957 6.43 5.92 -45.63
C ASP A 957 7.97 5.98 -45.51
N TRP A 958 8.53 5.13 -44.66
CA TRP A 958 9.94 5.13 -44.25
C TRP A 958 10.75 4.02 -44.92
N SER A 959 12.02 4.32 -45.21
CA SER A 959 13.01 3.37 -45.70
C SER A 959 14.35 3.61 -45.01
N PHE A 960 14.77 2.66 -44.18
CA PHE A 960 15.97 2.76 -43.33
C PHE A 960 17.24 2.15 -43.97
N GLY A 961 17.10 1.57 -45.17
CA GLY A 961 18.22 1.06 -45.96
C GLY A 961 18.42 -0.45 -45.85
N SER A 962 19.09 -1.04 -46.85
CA SER A 962 19.26 -2.50 -46.93
C SER A 962 20.29 -3.01 -45.92
N GLY A 963 19.82 -3.64 -44.85
CA GLY A 963 20.61 -4.06 -43.69
C GLY A 963 20.11 -3.49 -42.36
N ALA A 964 19.09 -2.62 -42.41
CA ALA A 964 18.29 -2.22 -41.25
C ALA A 964 17.14 -3.20 -41.00
N GLU A 965 16.85 -3.50 -39.74
CA GLU A 965 15.68 -4.27 -39.30
C GLU A 965 14.84 -3.43 -38.32
N PRO A 966 13.60 -3.02 -38.67
CA PRO A 966 12.94 -3.25 -39.95
C PRO A 966 13.55 -2.38 -41.08
N THR A 967 13.55 -2.89 -42.31
CA THR A 967 14.06 -2.14 -43.48
C THR A 967 13.15 -0.97 -43.90
N THR A 968 11.86 -1.04 -43.58
CA THR A 968 10.82 -0.04 -43.93
C THR A 968 9.71 -0.02 -42.88
N ALA A 969 9.13 1.15 -42.62
CA ALA A 969 7.95 1.30 -41.76
C ALA A 969 6.95 2.31 -42.36
N SER A 970 5.78 2.44 -41.74
CA SER A 970 4.72 3.37 -42.15
C SER A 970 4.06 4.01 -40.93
N GLY A 971 3.67 5.28 -41.03
CA GLY A 971 3.08 6.05 -39.93
C GLY A 971 4.09 6.97 -39.22
N ILE A 972 3.60 7.73 -38.24
CA ILE A 972 4.32 8.87 -37.63
C ILE A 972 5.58 8.49 -36.83
N GLY A 973 5.60 7.29 -36.26
CA GLY A 973 6.66 6.83 -35.36
C GLY A 973 6.40 7.21 -33.89
N PRO A 974 7.44 7.19 -33.02
CA PRO A 974 8.82 6.84 -33.34
C PRO A 974 8.96 5.40 -33.86
N HIS A 975 10.03 5.15 -34.62
CA HIS A 975 10.35 3.82 -35.16
C HIS A 975 11.72 3.35 -34.67
N ASP A 976 11.74 2.24 -33.93
CA ASP A 976 12.97 1.60 -33.47
C ASP A 976 13.57 0.73 -34.58
N VAL A 977 14.87 0.92 -34.87
CA VAL A 977 15.54 0.27 -36.01
C VAL A 977 16.94 -0.19 -35.63
N THR A 978 17.22 -1.48 -35.78
CA THR A 978 18.53 -2.09 -35.48
C THR A 978 19.37 -2.27 -36.74
N TYR A 979 20.69 -2.07 -36.62
CA TYR A 979 21.66 -2.20 -37.71
C TYR A 979 22.79 -3.18 -37.34
N ASP A 980 22.64 -4.45 -37.72
CA ASP A 980 23.59 -5.53 -37.40
C ASP A 980 24.84 -5.57 -38.31
N ASP A 981 24.81 -4.95 -39.49
CA ASP A 981 25.90 -4.96 -40.46
C ASP A 981 26.64 -3.60 -40.51
N PRO A 982 27.99 -3.57 -40.62
CA PRO A 982 28.76 -2.33 -40.76
C PRO A 982 28.57 -1.67 -42.14
N GLY A 983 28.31 -0.37 -42.16
CA GLY A 983 28.03 0.39 -43.38
C GLY A 983 27.55 1.83 -43.15
N GLU A 984 27.40 2.57 -44.25
CA GLU A 984 26.75 3.88 -44.29
C GLU A 984 25.31 3.70 -44.81
N TYR A 985 24.32 4.08 -44.01
CA TYR A 985 22.90 3.90 -44.33
C TYR A 985 22.24 5.23 -44.70
N SER A 986 21.63 5.28 -45.89
CA SER A 986 20.79 6.40 -46.33
C SER A 986 19.36 6.20 -45.85
N ILE A 987 18.85 7.14 -45.06
CA ILE A 987 17.49 7.10 -44.51
C ILE A 987 16.59 7.98 -45.37
N LYS A 988 15.40 7.48 -45.69
CA LYS A 988 14.44 8.15 -46.55
C LYS A 988 13.06 8.17 -45.92
N LEU A 989 12.47 9.37 -45.84
CA LEU A 989 11.07 9.58 -45.53
C LEU A 989 10.34 10.07 -46.77
N THR A 990 9.25 9.40 -47.14
CA THR A 990 8.31 9.83 -48.16
C THR A 990 7.04 10.29 -47.47
N VAL A 991 6.58 11.50 -47.78
CA VAL A 991 5.38 12.09 -47.20
C VAL A 991 4.38 12.34 -48.32
N THR A 992 3.14 11.87 -48.17
CA THR A 992 2.04 12.18 -49.09
C THR A 992 1.17 13.26 -48.49
N ASP A 993 0.87 14.32 -49.24
CA ASP A 993 -0.06 15.37 -48.80
C ASP A 993 -1.54 14.97 -49.00
N VAL A 994 -2.47 15.78 -48.51
CA VAL A 994 -3.92 15.50 -48.63
C VAL A 994 -4.46 15.52 -50.06
N ASN A 995 -3.68 16.05 -51.03
CA ASN A 995 -4.00 16.05 -52.46
C ASN A 995 -3.44 14.81 -53.19
N GLY A 996 -2.64 13.99 -52.52
CA GLY A 996 -1.90 12.86 -53.12
C GLY A 996 -0.58 13.25 -53.79
N GLU A 997 -0.06 14.47 -53.56
CA GLU A 997 1.29 14.85 -53.99
C GLU A 997 2.34 14.36 -52.99
N THR A 998 3.38 13.67 -53.48
CA THR A 998 4.42 13.07 -52.63
C THR A 998 5.68 13.94 -52.58
N ALA A 999 6.12 14.30 -51.38
CA ALA A 999 7.44 14.85 -51.10
C ALA A 999 8.38 13.77 -50.51
N VAL A 1000 9.69 14.00 -50.62
CA VAL A 1000 10.73 13.07 -50.12
C VAL A 1000 11.88 13.85 -49.48
N GLU A 1001 12.30 13.44 -48.29
CA GLU A 1001 13.63 13.76 -47.74
C GLU A 1001 14.49 12.48 -47.71
N GLU A 1002 15.75 12.60 -48.10
CA GLU A 1002 16.67 11.46 -48.21
C GLU A 1002 18.08 11.82 -47.69
N LYS A 1003 18.28 11.62 -46.39
CA LYS A 1003 19.53 11.91 -45.71
C LYS A 1003 20.51 10.77 -45.99
N ASN A 1004 21.47 11.06 -46.86
CA ASN A 1004 22.42 10.07 -47.38
C ASN A 1004 23.58 9.84 -46.39
N ALA A 1005 23.93 8.57 -46.13
CA ALA A 1005 24.90 8.16 -45.11
C ALA A 1005 24.62 8.79 -43.72
N PHE A 1006 23.34 8.81 -43.33
CA PHE A 1006 22.87 9.47 -42.11
C PHE A 1006 23.15 8.65 -40.84
N ILE A 1007 23.12 7.32 -40.94
CA ILE A 1007 23.62 6.41 -39.90
C ILE A 1007 24.93 5.78 -40.38
N THR A 1008 25.97 5.83 -39.54
CA THR A 1008 27.27 5.20 -39.81
C THR A 1008 27.57 4.09 -38.79
N ILE A 1009 27.59 2.84 -39.26
CA ILE A 1009 27.83 1.65 -38.44
C ILE A 1009 29.24 1.12 -38.66
N GLN A 1010 29.99 0.99 -37.56
CA GLN A 1010 31.35 0.46 -37.56
C GLN A 1010 31.39 -1.06 -37.32
N GLU A 1011 32.44 -1.73 -37.81
CA GLU A 1011 32.62 -3.18 -37.70
C GLU A 1011 33.01 -3.57 -36.27
N ASN A 1012 32.23 -4.46 -35.63
CA ASN A 1012 32.64 -5.07 -34.36
C ASN A 1012 33.89 -5.93 -34.60
N HIS A 1013 35.01 -5.53 -34.01
CA HIS A 1013 36.27 -6.19 -34.26
C HIS A 1013 36.36 -7.55 -33.55
N LEU A 1014 37.10 -8.49 -34.15
CA LEU A 1014 37.38 -9.81 -33.56
C LEU A 1014 38.88 -9.92 -33.29
N PRO A 1015 39.37 -9.40 -32.15
CA PRO A 1015 40.80 -9.40 -31.89
C PRO A 1015 41.35 -10.81 -31.66
N THR A 1016 42.62 -11.00 -32.02
CA THR A 1016 43.30 -12.30 -31.94
C THR A 1016 44.47 -12.24 -30.97
N VAL A 1017 44.55 -13.21 -30.05
CA VAL A 1017 45.70 -13.38 -29.17
C VAL A 1017 46.73 -14.32 -29.81
N THR A 1018 47.98 -13.87 -29.89
CA THR A 1018 49.15 -14.69 -30.23
C THR A 1018 49.89 -15.10 -28.96
N VAL A 1019 50.29 -16.37 -28.87
CA VAL A 1019 51.08 -16.92 -27.76
C VAL A 1019 52.57 -16.96 -28.15
N GLY A 1020 53.43 -16.27 -27.41
CA GLY A 1020 54.87 -16.23 -27.62
C GLY A 1020 55.63 -17.44 -27.09
N GLU A 1021 56.94 -17.50 -27.38
CA GLU A 1021 57.84 -18.45 -26.70
C GLU A 1021 58.04 -18.03 -25.22
N ALA A 1022 58.19 -19.01 -24.33
CA ALA A 1022 58.46 -18.75 -22.91
C ALA A 1022 59.87 -18.17 -22.70
N ASP A 1023 60.00 -17.27 -21.73
CA ASP A 1023 61.26 -16.59 -21.41
C ASP A 1023 62.26 -17.45 -20.60
N SER A 1024 63.31 -16.81 -20.06
CA SER A 1024 64.35 -17.48 -19.27
C SER A 1024 63.89 -18.05 -17.93
N ASP A 1025 62.78 -17.54 -17.41
CA ASP A 1025 62.28 -17.80 -16.06
C ASP A 1025 60.99 -18.64 -16.10
N GLY A 1026 60.34 -18.72 -17.28
CA GLY A 1026 59.27 -19.66 -17.63
C GLY A 1026 57.97 -18.99 -18.07
N ASN A 1027 57.93 -17.65 -18.07
CA ASN A 1027 56.73 -16.88 -18.30
C ASN A 1027 56.43 -16.76 -19.80
N ILE A 1028 55.14 -16.77 -20.15
CA ILE A 1028 54.67 -16.74 -21.53
C ILE A 1028 54.12 -15.34 -21.82
N ILE A 1029 54.49 -14.76 -22.96
CA ILE A 1029 53.96 -13.46 -23.40
C ILE A 1029 52.80 -13.69 -24.36
N LEU A 1030 51.65 -13.12 -24.03
CA LEU A 1030 50.50 -12.98 -24.94
C LEU A 1030 50.58 -11.63 -25.66
N THR A 1031 50.08 -11.58 -26.89
CA THR A 1031 50.04 -10.35 -27.71
C THR A 1031 48.73 -10.27 -28.45
N ALA A 1032 47.98 -9.19 -28.23
CA ALA A 1032 46.76 -8.88 -28.96
C ALA A 1032 47.05 -8.32 -30.36
N SER A 1033 46.13 -8.50 -31.30
CA SER A 1033 46.07 -7.73 -32.54
C SER A 1033 45.92 -6.23 -32.26
N ASP A 1034 46.52 -5.40 -33.10
CA ASP A 1034 46.54 -3.92 -32.95
C ASP A 1034 45.13 -3.32 -32.73
N GLY A 1035 45.06 -2.35 -31.82
CA GLY A 1035 43.90 -1.53 -31.48
C GLY A 1035 44.30 -0.31 -30.62
N ASP A 1036 43.32 0.54 -30.28
CA ASP A 1036 43.54 1.81 -29.58
C ASP A 1036 43.60 1.65 -28.05
N ALA A 1037 42.85 0.70 -27.49
CA ALA A 1037 42.91 0.30 -26.09
C ALA A 1037 42.65 -1.21 -25.92
N TYR A 1038 43.08 -1.78 -24.80
CA TYR A 1038 43.00 -3.21 -24.49
C TYR A 1038 42.49 -3.41 -23.07
N GLN A 1039 41.86 -4.55 -22.79
CA GLN A 1039 41.66 -5.08 -21.45
C GLN A 1039 41.73 -6.61 -21.48
N TRP A 1040 42.67 -7.20 -20.75
CA TRP A 1040 42.80 -8.66 -20.69
C TRP A 1040 41.89 -9.30 -19.63
N PHE A 1041 41.49 -10.54 -19.89
CA PHE A 1041 40.68 -11.37 -19.00
C PHE A 1041 41.33 -12.74 -18.81
N TYR A 1042 41.17 -13.32 -17.63
CA TYR A 1042 41.58 -14.69 -17.30
C TYR A 1042 40.36 -15.45 -16.78
N ARG A 1043 39.95 -16.50 -17.49
CA ARG A 1043 38.71 -17.26 -17.21
C ARG A 1043 37.48 -16.35 -17.08
N ASP A 1044 37.38 -15.40 -18.01
CA ASP A 1044 36.30 -14.41 -18.12
C ASP A 1044 36.23 -13.38 -16.95
N VAL A 1045 37.21 -13.38 -16.03
CA VAL A 1045 37.42 -12.31 -15.03
C VAL A 1045 38.47 -11.31 -15.52
N ILE A 1046 38.25 -10.02 -15.31
CA ILE A 1046 39.21 -8.94 -15.63
C ILE A 1046 40.56 -9.21 -14.97
N VAL A 1047 41.66 -8.97 -15.70
CA VAL A 1047 43.01 -8.91 -15.13
C VAL A 1047 43.33 -7.43 -14.84
N PRO A 1048 43.46 -7.02 -13.56
CA PRO A 1048 43.75 -5.63 -13.21
C PRO A 1048 45.03 -5.10 -13.86
N ASP A 1049 45.03 -3.81 -14.21
CA ASP A 1049 46.11 -3.08 -14.89
C ASP A 1049 46.60 -3.66 -16.24
N ALA A 1050 45.97 -4.73 -16.74
CA ALA A 1050 46.32 -5.34 -18.02
C ALA A 1050 45.62 -4.63 -19.19
N THR A 1051 46.05 -3.39 -19.46
CA THR A 1051 45.51 -2.52 -20.51
C THR A 1051 46.46 -2.32 -21.71
N GLU A 1052 47.62 -2.97 -21.68
CA GLU A 1052 48.63 -2.99 -22.74
C GLU A 1052 48.35 -4.05 -23.82
N GLN A 1053 48.88 -3.85 -25.03
CA GLN A 1053 48.78 -4.83 -26.14
C GLN A 1053 49.38 -6.21 -25.81
N THR A 1054 50.23 -6.30 -24.78
CA THR A 1054 50.88 -7.55 -24.35
C THR A 1054 50.68 -7.84 -22.88
N LEU A 1055 50.27 -9.06 -22.56
CA LEU A 1055 50.18 -9.57 -21.18
C LEU A 1055 51.23 -10.67 -20.94
N VAL A 1056 52.00 -10.55 -19.86
CA VAL A 1056 52.89 -11.62 -19.39
C VAL A 1056 52.10 -12.53 -18.44
N VAL A 1057 52.08 -13.83 -18.70
CA VAL A 1057 51.31 -14.81 -17.91
C VAL A 1057 52.18 -15.90 -17.30
N GLU A 1058 51.98 -16.14 -16.01
CA GLU A 1058 52.65 -17.20 -15.22
C GLU A 1058 51.72 -18.40 -14.96
N SER A 1059 50.41 -18.24 -15.19
CA SER A 1059 49.37 -19.23 -14.87
C SER A 1059 48.80 -19.94 -16.09
N THR A 1060 48.36 -21.19 -15.90
CA THR A 1060 47.73 -21.99 -16.95
C THR A 1060 46.21 -21.90 -16.93
N GLY A 1061 45.62 -21.59 -18.08
CA GLY A 1061 44.17 -21.48 -18.26
C GLY A 1061 43.82 -20.72 -19.53
N ASN A 1062 42.59 -20.23 -19.57
CA ASN A 1062 42.06 -19.50 -20.71
C ASN A 1062 42.22 -18.00 -20.49
N TYR A 1063 42.72 -17.30 -21.50
CA TYR A 1063 42.84 -15.84 -21.54
C TYR A 1063 42.05 -15.28 -22.73
N LYS A 1064 41.46 -14.11 -22.54
CA LYS A 1064 40.87 -13.28 -23.61
C LYS A 1064 41.44 -11.86 -23.53
N VAL A 1065 41.17 -11.06 -24.56
CA VAL A 1065 41.39 -9.62 -24.56
C VAL A 1065 40.20 -8.93 -25.23
N ALA A 1066 39.63 -7.94 -24.57
CA ALA A 1066 38.82 -6.91 -25.23
C ALA A 1066 39.76 -5.90 -25.87
N VAL A 1067 39.47 -5.50 -27.11
CA VAL A 1067 40.23 -4.49 -27.85
C VAL A 1067 39.26 -3.47 -28.41
N VAL A 1068 39.47 -2.21 -28.05
CA VAL A 1068 38.70 -1.08 -28.58
C VAL A 1068 39.44 -0.50 -29.77
N ILE A 1069 38.75 -0.28 -30.88
CA ILE A 1069 39.29 0.46 -32.04
C ILE A 1069 38.22 1.44 -32.52
N ASN A 1070 38.59 2.72 -32.73
CA ASN A 1070 37.68 3.81 -33.13
C ASN A 1070 36.40 3.97 -32.26
N GLY A 1071 36.40 3.44 -31.04
CA GLY A 1071 35.27 3.45 -30.10
C GLY A 1071 34.43 2.17 -30.05
N CYS A 1072 34.67 1.18 -30.92
CA CYS A 1072 33.97 -0.11 -30.87
C CYS A 1072 34.82 -1.18 -30.18
N GLU A 1073 34.26 -1.85 -29.19
CA GLU A 1073 34.90 -2.95 -28.46
C GLU A 1073 34.69 -4.28 -29.19
N GLY A 1074 35.76 -5.05 -29.31
CA GLY A 1074 35.74 -6.43 -29.77
C GLY A 1074 36.34 -7.37 -28.72
N LEU A 1075 35.69 -8.49 -28.42
CA LEU A 1075 36.21 -9.49 -27.48
C LEU A 1075 36.86 -10.67 -28.20
N SER A 1076 38.06 -11.08 -27.78
CA SER A 1076 38.77 -12.20 -28.40
C SER A 1076 38.19 -13.56 -28.05
N GLU A 1077 38.41 -14.52 -28.94
CA GLU A 1077 38.24 -15.93 -28.64
C GLU A 1077 39.15 -16.42 -27.50
N ASN A 1078 38.71 -17.51 -26.85
CA ASN A 1078 39.39 -18.10 -25.68
C ASN A 1078 40.75 -18.71 -26.06
N THR A 1079 41.84 -18.11 -25.58
CA THR A 1079 43.21 -18.56 -25.86
C THR A 1079 43.80 -19.33 -24.67
N ILE A 1080 44.12 -20.61 -24.89
CA ILE A 1080 44.54 -21.52 -23.83
C ILE A 1080 46.05 -21.53 -23.68
N VAL A 1081 46.54 -21.18 -22.49
CA VAL A 1081 47.97 -21.19 -22.15
C VAL A 1081 48.30 -22.40 -21.29
N THR A 1082 49.28 -23.19 -21.74
CA THR A 1082 49.78 -24.38 -21.03
C THR A 1082 51.29 -24.29 -20.81
N SER A 1083 51.72 -24.30 -19.54
CA SER A 1083 53.12 -24.47 -19.19
C SER A 1083 53.60 -25.89 -19.51
N ASN A 1084 54.92 -26.06 -19.69
CA ASN A 1084 55.54 -27.39 -19.84
C ASN A 1084 55.67 -28.10 -18.48
N GLU A 1085 54.53 -28.39 -17.86
CA GLU A 1085 54.47 -29.19 -16.63
C GLU A 1085 54.96 -30.63 -16.85
N SER A 1086 55.57 -31.21 -15.82
CA SER A 1086 56.35 -32.45 -15.95
C SER A 1086 55.48 -33.72 -16.02
N PRO A 1087 55.99 -34.82 -16.61
CA PRO A 1087 55.28 -36.10 -16.60
C PRO A 1087 55.05 -36.60 -15.16
N LEU A 1088 53.84 -37.10 -14.90
CA LEU A 1088 53.35 -37.52 -13.57
C LEU A 1088 54.09 -38.76 -13.04
N ALA A 1089 55.29 -38.55 -12.48
CA ALA A 1089 56.26 -39.60 -12.16
C ALA A 1089 56.82 -39.49 -10.73
N GLN A 1090 56.07 -40.05 -9.78
CA GLN A 1090 56.26 -39.99 -8.31
C GLN A 1090 55.77 -38.65 -7.71
N SER A 1091 55.22 -38.60 -6.49
CA SER A 1091 55.00 -39.66 -5.49
C SER A 1091 53.56 -39.70 -4.97
N PHE A 1092 53.08 -40.92 -4.70
CA PHE A 1092 51.99 -41.17 -3.75
C PHE A 1092 52.44 -42.33 -2.85
N SER A 1093 52.16 -42.22 -1.56
CA SER A 1093 52.57 -43.22 -0.56
C SER A 1093 51.35 -43.98 -0.05
N VAL A 1094 51.50 -45.29 0.14
CA VAL A 1094 50.46 -46.15 0.73
C VAL A 1094 50.96 -46.71 2.06
N PHE A 1095 50.26 -46.37 3.14
CA PHE A 1095 50.59 -46.77 4.50
C PHE A 1095 49.52 -47.72 5.06
N PRO A 1096 49.88 -48.86 5.66
CA PRO A 1096 48.92 -49.67 6.42
C PRO A 1096 48.47 -48.86 7.64
N ASN A 1097 47.15 -48.78 7.91
CA ASN A 1097 46.64 -48.01 9.06
C ASN A 1097 46.55 -48.92 10.31
N PRO A 1098 47.46 -48.79 11.30
CA PRO A 1098 47.58 -49.77 12.37
C PRO A 1098 46.61 -49.51 13.54
N LEU A 1099 45.86 -48.40 13.52
CA LEU A 1099 45.00 -47.96 14.62
C LEU A 1099 43.53 -48.42 14.49
N LYS A 1100 43.17 -49.17 13.44
CA LYS A 1100 41.82 -49.71 13.23
C LYS A 1100 41.87 -51.16 12.74
N HIS A 1101 41.34 -52.11 13.52
CA HIS A 1101 41.23 -53.54 13.21
C HIS A 1101 40.20 -53.84 12.08
N ASN A 1102 40.34 -53.20 10.92
CA ASN A 1102 39.24 -53.06 9.94
C ASN A 1102 39.66 -53.12 8.47
N ASN A 1103 40.85 -53.69 8.18
CA ASN A 1103 41.42 -53.86 6.83
C ASN A 1103 41.40 -52.55 6.04
N ALA A 1104 42.20 -51.56 6.47
CA ALA A 1104 42.26 -50.24 5.86
C ALA A 1104 43.71 -49.76 5.66
N PHE A 1105 43.93 -49.02 4.59
CA PHE A 1105 45.20 -48.36 4.28
C PHE A 1105 44.96 -46.87 3.99
N THR A 1106 45.96 -46.03 4.22
CA THR A 1106 45.94 -44.61 3.88
C THR A 1106 46.75 -44.38 2.61
N ILE A 1107 46.17 -43.67 1.64
CA ILE A 1107 46.90 -43.03 0.54
C ILE A 1107 47.27 -41.62 0.96
N SER A 1108 48.51 -41.21 0.73
CA SER A 1108 49.01 -39.84 0.96
C SER A 1108 49.51 -39.25 -0.37
N PHE A 1109 49.08 -38.03 -0.68
CA PHE A 1109 49.39 -37.31 -1.92
C PHE A 1109 50.40 -36.17 -1.66
N GLU A 1110 51.52 -36.20 -2.38
CA GLU A 1110 52.62 -35.24 -2.23
C GLU A 1110 52.75 -34.27 -3.42
N ASN A 1111 51.82 -34.33 -4.39
CA ASN A 1111 51.81 -33.51 -5.60
C ASN A 1111 50.79 -32.36 -5.55
N ASP A 1112 50.97 -31.30 -6.33
CA ASP A 1112 50.11 -30.11 -6.30
C ASP A 1112 48.79 -30.22 -7.09
N PHE A 1113 48.48 -31.40 -7.66
CA PHE A 1113 47.22 -31.66 -8.38
C PHE A 1113 45.98 -31.40 -7.50
N LEU A 1114 44.99 -30.70 -8.06
CA LEU A 1114 43.64 -30.50 -7.49
C LEU A 1114 42.58 -30.99 -8.49
N GLY A 1115 41.42 -31.43 -8.00
CA GLY A 1115 40.30 -31.95 -8.82
C GLY A 1115 39.96 -33.42 -8.57
N GLU A 1116 39.13 -34.01 -9.44
CA GLU A 1116 38.70 -35.42 -9.32
C GLU A 1116 39.86 -36.41 -9.49
N TYR A 1117 39.90 -37.43 -8.63
CA TYR A 1117 40.71 -38.63 -8.79
C TYR A 1117 39.92 -39.89 -8.43
N SER A 1118 40.23 -41.01 -9.10
CA SER A 1118 39.73 -42.33 -8.70
C SER A 1118 40.85 -43.24 -8.21
N VAL A 1119 40.60 -43.90 -7.09
CA VAL A 1119 41.41 -44.99 -6.56
C VAL A 1119 40.80 -46.30 -7.04
N GLU A 1120 41.57 -47.13 -7.72
CA GLU A 1120 41.16 -48.45 -8.21
C GLU A 1120 42.12 -49.52 -7.68
N ILE A 1121 41.60 -50.63 -7.16
CA ILE A 1121 42.41 -51.76 -6.70
C ILE A 1121 42.14 -52.95 -7.63
N TYR A 1122 43.21 -53.58 -8.11
CA TYR A 1122 43.16 -54.79 -8.92
C TYR A 1122 43.88 -55.97 -8.23
N SER A 1123 43.34 -57.17 -8.42
CA SER A 1123 44.00 -58.43 -8.05
C SER A 1123 45.16 -58.76 -8.99
N LEU A 1124 45.99 -59.75 -8.62
CA LEU A 1124 47.00 -60.34 -9.51
C LEU A 1124 46.43 -60.96 -10.81
N SER A 1125 45.13 -61.27 -10.86
CA SER A 1125 44.46 -61.73 -12.09
C SER A 1125 43.92 -60.59 -12.96
N GLY A 1126 44.16 -59.33 -12.59
CA GLY A 1126 43.68 -58.14 -13.31
C GLY A 1126 42.21 -57.81 -13.06
N ALA A 1127 41.53 -58.51 -12.13
CA ALA A 1127 40.15 -58.20 -11.78
C ALA A 1127 40.09 -56.99 -10.83
N GLN A 1128 39.22 -56.03 -11.14
CA GLN A 1128 38.96 -54.85 -10.31
C GLN A 1128 38.19 -55.27 -9.05
N VAL A 1129 38.76 -55.03 -7.88
CA VAL A 1129 38.23 -55.48 -6.57
C VAL A 1129 37.74 -54.33 -5.67
N LEU A 1130 38.11 -53.09 -5.98
CA LEU A 1130 37.53 -51.88 -5.38
C LEU A 1130 37.73 -50.68 -6.32
N THR A 1131 36.76 -49.77 -6.36
CA THR A 1131 36.96 -48.40 -6.89
C THR A 1131 36.28 -47.40 -5.96
N LYS A 1132 36.91 -46.23 -5.77
CA LYS A 1132 36.28 -45.04 -5.19
C LYS A 1132 36.76 -43.79 -5.92
N LYS A 1133 35.82 -42.87 -6.21
CA LYS A 1133 36.13 -41.49 -6.60
C LYS A 1133 36.28 -40.60 -5.36
N PHE A 1134 37.07 -39.54 -5.50
CA PHE A 1134 37.30 -38.48 -4.52
C PHE A 1134 37.64 -37.18 -5.27
N THR A 1135 37.48 -36.03 -4.61
CA THR A 1135 37.88 -34.72 -5.14
C THR A 1135 38.94 -34.12 -4.23
N LYS A 1136 40.12 -33.85 -4.79
CA LYS A 1136 41.26 -33.26 -4.07
C LYS A 1136 41.14 -31.75 -4.08
N VAL A 1137 40.68 -31.18 -2.97
CA VAL A 1137 40.52 -29.72 -2.79
C VAL A 1137 41.75 -29.05 -2.15
N ASN A 1138 42.66 -29.83 -1.55
CA ASN A 1138 43.87 -29.35 -0.88
C ASN A 1138 45.13 -29.95 -1.51
N LYS A 1139 46.21 -29.17 -1.64
CA LYS A 1139 47.47 -29.60 -2.29
C LYS A 1139 48.06 -30.88 -1.66
N ARG A 1140 47.96 -31.04 -0.34
CA ARG A 1140 48.21 -32.33 0.34
C ARG A 1140 46.91 -32.89 0.89
N GLU A 1141 46.67 -34.17 0.67
CA GLU A 1141 45.52 -34.90 1.21
C GLU A 1141 45.97 -36.30 1.65
N GLU A 1142 45.40 -36.80 2.75
CA GLU A 1142 45.46 -38.22 3.12
C GLU A 1142 44.06 -38.84 3.13
N LYS A 1143 43.91 -40.01 2.49
CA LYS A 1143 42.63 -40.73 2.42
C LYS A 1143 42.77 -42.17 2.94
N SER A 1144 42.16 -42.44 4.08
CA SER A 1144 42.00 -43.80 4.61
C SER A 1144 40.88 -44.54 3.87
N ILE A 1145 41.22 -45.65 3.23
CA ILE A 1145 40.33 -46.46 2.41
C ILE A 1145 40.18 -47.84 3.04
N ARG A 1146 38.93 -48.24 3.31
CA ARG A 1146 38.59 -49.55 3.87
C ARG A 1146 38.44 -50.57 2.75
N PHE A 1147 39.17 -51.66 2.84
CA PHE A 1147 39.19 -52.79 1.90
C PHE A 1147 38.82 -54.08 2.66
N PRO A 1148 37.54 -54.23 3.08
CA PRO A 1148 37.15 -55.18 4.13
C PRO A 1148 37.41 -56.65 3.77
N ASN A 1149 37.29 -57.00 2.49
CA ASN A 1149 37.41 -58.38 1.98
C ASN A 1149 38.81 -58.70 1.42
N ALA A 1150 39.85 -58.02 1.90
CA ALA A 1150 41.23 -58.33 1.53
C ALA A 1150 41.62 -59.76 1.96
N ILE A 1151 42.43 -60.42 1.14
CA ILE A 1151 43.11 -61.69 1.46
C ILE A 1151 44.62 -61.49 1.32
N GLU A 1152 45.42 -62.31 2.01
CA GLU A 1152 46.89 -62.30 1.91
C GLU A 1152 47.33 -62.46 0.45
N SER A 1153 47.76 -61.35 -0.18
CA SER A 1153 48.04 -61.27 -1.63
C SER A 1153 48.72 -59.96 -1.98
N LEU A 1154 49.45 -59.96 -3.10
CA LEU A 1154 49.80 -58.72 -3.79
C LEU A 1154 48.56 -58.14 -4.50
N TYR A 1155 48.40 -56.82 -4.45
CA TYR A 1155 47.41 -56.05 -5.19
C TYR A 1155 48.09 -54.90 -5.94
N LEU A 1156 47.40 -54.38 -6.94
CA LEU A 1156 47.82 -53.21 -7.71
C LEU A 1156 46.84 -52.06 -7.41
N VAL A 1157 47.32 -51.02 -6.75
CA VAL A 1157 46.56 -49.79 -6.51
C VAL A 1157 46.88 -48.81 -7.64
N ARG A 1158 45.88 -48.42 -8.41
CA ARG A 1158 45.94 -47.37 -9.42
C ARG A 1158 45.28 -46.11 -8.88
N LEU A 1159 45.86 -44.97 -9.24
CA LEU A 1159 45.24 -43.65 -9.19
C LEU A 1159 45.04 -43.16 -10.61
N THR A 1160 43.85 -42.64 -10.93
CA THR A 1160 43.50 -42.13 -12.25
C THR A 1160 42.92 -40.71 -12.12
N THR A 1161 43.41 -39.78 -12.93
CA THR A 1161 42.99 -38.36 -12.97
C THR A 1161 42.77 -37.97 -14.43
N GLY A 1162 41.50 -37.74 -14.81
CA GLY A 1162 41.12 -37.60 -16.22
C GLY A 1162 41.62 -38.78 -17.06
N ASN A 1163 42.47 -38.50 -18.05
CA ASN A 1163 43.07 -39.50 -18.94
C ASN A 1163 44.44 -40.05 -18.44
N GLN A 1164 44.98 -39.58 -17.32
CA GLN A 1164 46.28 -40.03 -16.79
C GLN A 1164 46.09 -41.05 -15.65
N SER A 1165 47.04 -41.98 -15.49
CA SER A 1165 47.05 -42.87 -14.31
C SER A 1165 48.45 -43.28 -13.86
N THR A 1166 48.60 -43.48 -12.55
CA THR A 1166 49.82 -43.96 -11.88
C THR A 1166 49.50 -45.16 -10.98
N GLN A 1167 50.47 -46.04 -10.71
CA GLN A 1167 50.24 -47.36 -10.14
C GLN A 1167 51.32 -47.79 -9.14
N LEU A 1168 50.90 -48.31 -7.98
CA LEU A 1168 51.77 -48.89 -6.96
C LEU A 1168 51.35 -50.34 -6.66
N LYS A 1169 52.32 -51.22 -6.43
CA LYS A 1169 52.08 -52.59 -5.97
C LYS A 1169 52.12 -52.62 -4.45
N VAL A 1170 51.05 -53.11 -3.83
CA VAL A 1170 50.90 -53.19 -2.38
C VAL A 1170 50.74 -54.65 -2.00
N LEU A 1171 51.57 -55.14 -1.08
CA LEU A 1171 51.38 -56.45 -0.47
C LEU A 1171 50.46 -56.29 0.73
N VAL A 1172 49.38 -57.06 0.77
CA VAL A 1172 48.60 -57.28 1.98
C VAL A 1172 49.11 -58.58 2.58
N GLU A 1173 49.73 -58.46 3.76
CA GLU A 1173 50.12 -59.55 4.67
C GLU A 1173 49.10 -59.71 5.79
#